data_AF-A0AA88SHH1-F1
#
_entry.id   AF-A0AA88SHH1-F1
#
_cell.length_a   1.000
_cell.length_b   1.000
_cell.length_c   1.000
_cell.angle_alpha   90.00
_cell.angle_beta   90.00
_cell.angle_gamma   90.00
#
_symmetry.space_group_name_H-M   'P 1'
#
loop_
_entity.id
_entity.type
_entity.pdbx_description
1 polymer ?
#
loop_
_entity_poly.entity_id
_entity_poly.type
_entity_poly.pdbx_seq_one_letter_code
_entity_poly.pdbx_strand_id
1 'polypeptide(L)'
;MADQDQIMNEEENLNQDISRDKQEKNSEQENCTNQPRPCKPYPFEQYHHSHRYIVNNILDVTESGPLNFIEPCHEYKAFTKGTDETKMSKFISEVIRFGAACMNSRTNGTIHFGIGDKPDFTHGQVLGVVVEDKEAYADKLKSAIDRFFEPKQKHDAQVCIKPPRFVGVLNRNTMSSNKCVIEVDIVPDSMICKEHHYHTFSMDTKKGRKTAKVTNGTQGESKQFFVRDGGSSRDLIKITTSAKPEEEYKKFVASVAERSQLRKQAEEKHLAVIKSSTQGSRLSRMITGGSHSLDKSHFEQYVIVTNKSHPSQFESLRFLSELNPIAVLDFDPESAKLGLQCHFRLQSTAHLPTQYKITDGVEDIANKLKLTRITSWVFCNGGIEDEVPSDIDQWLMDKGASVQDVISFLCRKDVLPNKRFLVVFLLLSTVSEMMDPLVETFSTFCQELRGTEQILCICDNENAFTSWTNLIEARCGIKISGRCIYELSLAEVNGTILSLLSKNRRASRFLPCGGGSKVILEKKVERSLDTLDVLCVNQCEGGNEDKFAIEENFYRGGKVSWWNFYFSEQLIKRNHTDSISNNIQDMCSCSEICILYNLIHAPGCGGTTLAMCTLWSLRHRFRCAVLKDNNADFAEVADQVVKLLMFDHEEKLPQVPVLLMIDDFDDMRKVFVLQQLIEQKCKKNLKTAQQLLVERKKSYDKDEDNNHMSEVCSEK
;
A
#
# COMPACT_ATOMS: atom_id res chain seq x y z
N MET A 1 -32.95 73.09 14.56
CA MET A 1 -32.95 71.83 15.32
C MET A 1 -33.66 70.68 14.60
N ALA A 2 -34.47 70.91 13.55
CA ALA A 2 -35.13 69.80 12.83
C ALA A 2 -34.27 69.15 11.71
N ASP A 3 -33.31 69.88 11.12
CA ASP A 3 -32.52 69.36 9.98
C ASP A 3 -31.29 68.52 10.38
N GLN A 4 -30.80 68.61 11.62
CA GLN A 4 -29.67 67.80 12.09
C GLN A 4 -30.08 66.37 12.47
N ASP A 5 -31.31 66.19 12.96
CA ASP A 5 -31.82 64.87 13.34
C ASP A 5 -32.21 64.03 12.11
N GLN A 6 -32.54 64.67 10.98
CA GLN A 6 -32.82 63.97 9.72
C GLN A 6 -31.54 63.42 9.07
N ILE A 7 -30.45 64.20 9.08
CA ILE A 7 -29.17 63.78 8.49
C ILE A 7 -28.52 62.64 9.29
N MET A 8 -28.59 62.67 10.64
CA MET A 8 -28.09 61.56 11.45
C MET A 8 -28.90 60.26 11.23
N ASN A 9 -30.22 60.36 11.06
CA ASN A 9 -31.05 59.18 10.79
C ASN A 9 -30.81 58.59 9.40
N GLU A 10 -30.46 59.39 8.40
CA GLU A 10 -30.09 58.88 7.07
C GLU A 10 -28.70 58.23 7.06
N GLU A 11 -27.73 58.76 7.79
CA GLU A 11 -26.40 58.15 7.96
C GLU A 11 -26.43 56.85 8.78
N GLU A 12 -27.30 56.74 9.80
CA GLU A 12 -27.48 55.50 10.56
C GLU A 12 -28.16 54.41 9.74
N ASN A 13 -29.16 54.75 8.92
CA ASN A 13 -29.82 53.79 8.03
C ASN A 13 -28.88 53.31 6.91
N LEU A 14 -28.08 54.19 6.32
CA LEU A 14 -27.09 53.81 5.30
C LEU A 14 -25.99 52.89 5.87
N ASN A 15 -25.55 53.14 7.12
CA ASN A 15 -24.59 52.27 7.80
C ASN A 15 -25.18 50.92 8.24
N GLN A 16 -26.49 50.86 8.53
CA GLN A 16 -27.19 49.60 8.80
C GLN A 16 -27.39 48.78 7.53
N ASP A 17 -27.72 49.40 6.39
CA ASP A 17 -27.84 48.68 5.12
C ASP A 17 -26.48 48.20 4.59
N ILE A 18 -25.40 48.99 4.74
CA ILE A 18 -24.02 48.54 4.43
C ILE A 18 -23.57 47.40 5.36
N SER A 19 -24.02 47.39 6.62
CA SER A 19 -23.72 46.29 7.56
C SER A 19 -24.54 45.03 7.25
N ARG A 20 -25.79 45.16 6.78
CA ARG A 20 -26.62 44.03 6.33
C ARG A 20 -26.09 43.44 5.03
N ASP A 21 -25.69 44.25 4.05
CA ASP A 21 -25.03 43.79 2.81
C ASP A 21 -23.68 43.11 3.09
N LYS A 22 -22.93 43.56 4.11
CA LYS A 22 -21.70 42.89 4.55
C LYS A 22 -21.98 41.58 5.29
N GLN A 23 -23.08 41.47 6.04
CA GLN A 23 -23.50 40.22 6.69
C GLN A 23 -24.11 39.20 5.70
N GLU A 24 -24.85 39.65 4.69
CA GLU A 24 -25.34 38.80 3.61
C GLU A 24 -24.19 38.33 2.71
N LYS A 25 -23.21 39.18 2.37
CA LYS A 25 -22.00 38.74 1.63
C LYS A 25 -21.08 37.82 2.44
N ASN A 26 -20.94 38.03 3.75
CA ASN A 26 -20.18 37.11 4.60
C ASN A 26 -20.89 35.75 4.78
N SER A 27 -22.22 35.73 4.87
CA SER A 27 -22.98 34.47 4.97
C SER A 27 -23.08 33.73 3.62
N GLU A 28 -23.04 34.43 2.48
CA GLU A 28 -22.90 33.81 1.16
C GLU A 28 -21.47 33.30 0.89
N GLN A 29 -20.42 33.97 1.38
CA GLN A 29 -19.04 33.49 1.29
C GLN A 29 -18.73 32.30 2.23
N GLU A 30 -19.32 32.25 3.44
CA GLU A 30 -19.21 31.08 4.33
C GLU A 30 -19.98 29.85 3.81
N ASN A 31 -21.03 30.05 3.00
CA ASN A 31 -21.78 28.96 2.38
C ASN A 31 -21.09 28.32 1.16
N CYS A 32 -20.11 28.98 0.54
CA CYS A 32 -19.39 28.43 -0.61
C CYS A 32 -18.16 27.57 -0.20
N THR A 33 -17.57 27.82 0.97
CA THR A 33 -16.31 27.20 1.45
C THR A 33 -16.49 25.89 2.21
N ASN A 34 -17.72 25.49 2.56
CA ASN A 34 -17.99 24.29 3.34
C ASN A 34 -18.81 23.22 2.60
N GLN A 35 -18.79 23.22 1.26
CA GLN A 35 -19.50 22.17 0.53
C GLN A 35 -18.86 20.80 0.81
N PRO A 36 -19.67 19.78 1.19
CA PRO A 36 -19.20 18.42 1.36
C PRO A 36 -18.64 17.88 0.05
N ARG A 37 -17.43 17.32 0.06
CA ARG A 37 -16.75 16.80 -1.14
C ARG A 37 -16.75 15.29 -1.18
N PRO A 38 -16.95 14.65 -2.34
CA PRO A 38 -16.89 13.20 -2.45
C PRO A 38 -15.47 12.68 -2.15
N CYS A 39 -15.36 11.59 -1.40
CA CYS A 39 -14.12 10.88 -1.14
C CYS A 39 -14.34 9.36 -1.20
N LYS A 40 -13.28 8.62 -1.53
CA LYS A 40 -13.31 7.15 -1.53
C LYS A 40 -13.20 6.62 -0.10
N PRO A 41 -13.82 5.47 0.24
CA PRO A 41 -13.57 4.79 1.49
C PRO A 41 -12.12 4.29 1.57
N TYR A 42 -11.66 4.01 2.79
CA TYR A 42 -10.39 3.36 3.04
C TYR A 42 -10.33 2.01 2.28
N PRO A 43 -9.20 1.68 1.63
CA PRO A 43 -9.10 0.44 0.85
C PRO A 43 -9.39 -0.82 1.66
N PHE A 44 -10.26 -1.68 1.13
CA PHE A 44 -10.68 -2.94 1.75
C PHE A 44 -9.52 -3.91 1.94
N GLU A 45 -9.50 -4.60 3.08
CA GLU A 45 -8.49 -5.60 3.48
C GLU A 45 -7.06 -5.06 3.48
N GLN A 46 -6.88 -3.74 3.59
CA GLN A 46 -5.58 -3.09 3.78
C GLN A 46 -5.47 -2.55 5.21
N TYR A 47 -4.33 -2.72 5.85
CA TYR A 47 -4.09 -2.35 7.26
C TYR A 47 -2.93 -1.36 7.44
N HIS A 48 -2.12 -1.17 6.39
CA HIS A 48 -0.94 -0.31 6.41
C HIS A 48 -0.98 0.87 5.43
N HIS A 49 -2.15 1.15 4.82
CA HIS A 49 -2.29 2.27 3.90
C HIS A 49 -2.27 3.61 4.64
N SER A 50 -1.59 4.60 4.07
CA SER A 50 -1.48 5.99 4.54
C SER A 50 -2.77 6.81 4.41
N HIS A 51 -3.89 6.16 4.04
CA HIS A 51 -5.14 6.84 3.74
C HIS A 51 -5.73 7.44 5.01
N ARG A 52 -6.25 8.67 4.88
CA ARG A 52 -6.90 9.43 5.95
C ARG A 52 -8.09 10.15 5.36
N TYR A 53 -9.14 10.29 6.16
CA TYR A 53 -10.31 11.06 5.76
C TYR A 53 -10.11 12.54 6.04
N ILE A 54 -10.85 13.39 5.34
CA ILE A 54 -10.99 14.81 5.68
C ILE A 54 -12.38 15.01 6.27
N VAL A 55 -12.46 15.75 7.37
CA VAL A 55 -13.73 16.04 8.06
C VAL A 55 -14.75 16.68 7.10
N ASN A 56 -16.02 16.30 7.25
CA ASN A 56 -17.15 16.75 6.43
C ASN A 56 -17.14 16.32 4.95
N ASN A 57 -16.13 15.59 4.47
CA ASN A 57 -16.21 14.95 3.16
C ASN A 57 -17.25 13.82 3.18
N ILE A 58 -17.76 13.43 2.02
CA ILE A 58 -18.81 12.42 1.84
C ILE A 58 -18.22 11.20 1.17
N LEU A 59 -18.37 10.02 1.76
CA LEU A 59 -18.07 8.76 1.09
C LEU A 59 -18.89 8.63 -0.19
N ASP A 60 -18.22 8.42 -1.32
CA ASP A 60 -18.84 8.33 -2.64
C ASP A 60 -19.47 6.95 -2.93
N VAL A 61 -19.37 6.04 -1.97
CA VAL A 61 -20.06 4.76 -1.96
C VAL A 61 -21.30 4.86 -1.09
N THR A 62 -22.36 4.16 -1.49
CA THR A 62 -23.61 4.09 -0.71
C THR A 62 -23.72 2.78 0.04
N GLU A 63 -24.49 2.74 1.12
CA GLU A 63 -24.83 1.48 1.76
C GLU A 63 -25.55 0.54 0.78
N SER A 64 -25.05 -0.69 0.67
CA SER A 64 -25.47 -1.63 -0.37
C SER A 64 -25.64 -3.04 0.17
N GLY A 65 -26.34 -3.88 -0.59
CA GLY A 65 -26.40 -5.33 -0.36
C GLY A 65 -25.26 -6.07 -1.05
N PRO A 66 -25.30 -7.42 -1.10
CA PRO A 66 -24.33 -8.21 -1.85
C PRO A 66 -24.36 -7.81 -3.34
N LEU A 67 -23.22 -7.34 -3.87
CA LEU A 67 -23.03 -7.00 -5.29
C LEU A 67 -22.38 -8.17 -6.03
N ASN A 68 -21.08 -8.09 -6.30
CA ASN A 68 -20.28 -9.12 -6.98
C ASN A 68 -19.57 -10.07 -5.99
N PHE A 69 -20.01 -10.09 -4.73
CA PHE A 69 -19.42 -10.81 -3.59
C PHE A 69 -18.01 -10.35 -3.15
N ILE A 70 -17.25 -9.64 -3.99
CA ILE A 70 -15.85 -9.22 -3.72
C ILE A 70 -15.77 -7.76 -3.28
N GLU A 71 -16.47 -6.86 -3.95
CA GLU A 71 -16.59 -5.47 -3.50
C GLU A 71 -17.34 -5.44 -2.16
N PRO A 72 -16.81 -4.75 -1.15
CA PRO A 72 -17.45 -4.73 0.16
C PRO A 72 -18.78 -3.97 0.10
N CYS A 73 -19.80 -4.51 0.75
CA CYS A 73 -20.95 -3.71 1.13
C CYS A 73 -20.59 -2.80 2.31
N HIS A 74 -21.12 -1.58 2.32
CA HIS A 74 -20.84 -0.60 3.37
C HIS A 74 -22.04 -0.45 4.33
N GLU A 75 -21.76 -0.29 5.62
CA GLU A 75 -22.77 0.10 6.62
C GLU A 75 -22.23 1.22 7.53
N TYR A 76 -23.01 2.27 7.76
CA TYR A 76 -22.59 3.50 8.43
C TYR A 76 -23.21 3.67 9.81
N LYS A 77 -22.40 4.13 10.76
CA LYS A 77 -22.81 4.49 12.12
C LYS A 77 -22.16 5.82 12.50
N ALA A 78 -22.99 6.85 12.72
CA ALA A 78 -22.48 8.17 13.14
C ALA A 78 -21.63 8.10 14.41
N PHE A 79 -22.05 7.26 15.38
CA PHE A 79 -21.27 6.95 16.59
C PHE A 79 -20.83 8.18 17.43
N THR A 80 -21.66 9.24 17.41
CA THR A 80 -21.35 10.55 18.03
C THR A 80 -21.87 10.76 19.46
N LYS A 81 -22.77 9.90 19.96
CA LYS A 81 -23.47 10.09 21.25
C LYS A 81 -23.29 8.86 22.17
N GLY A 82 -23.14 9.09 23.48
CA GLY A 82 -23.08 8.04 24.53
C GLY A 82 -21.79 8.07 25.38
N THR A 83 -21.82 7.41 26.54
CA THR A 83 -20.64 7.12 27.37
C THR A 83 -19.77 6.03 26.72
N ASP A 84 -18.50 5.89 27.14
CA ASP A 84 -17.59 4.90 26.54
C ASP A 84 -18.08 3.46 26.67
N GLU A 85 -18.72 3.10 27.79
CA GLU A 85 -19.35 1.78 27.95
C GLU A 85 -20.49 1.55 26.95
N THR A 86 -21.32 2.57 26.72
CA THR A 86 -22.44 2.47 25.76
C THR A 86 -21.94 2.45 24.31
N LYS A 87 -20.87 3.20 24.00
CA LYS A 87 -20.18 3.18 22.71
C LYS A 87 -19.61 1.80 22.43
N MET A 88 -18.86 1.23 23.37
CA MET A 88 -18.28 -0.10 23.23
C MET A 88 -19.34 -1.19 23.03
N SER A 89 -20.42 -1.15 23.82
CA SER A 89 -21.53 -2.10 23.68
C SER A 89 -22.21 -1.98 22.31
N LYS A 90 -22.43 -0.74 21.85
CA LYS A 90 -22.97 -0.46 20.52
C LYS A 90 -22.04 -0.96 19.42
N PHE A 91 -20.75 -0.65 19.49
CA PHE A 91 -19.74 -1.14 18.55
C PHE A 91 -19.80 -2.67 18.41
N ILE A 92 -19.71 -3.39 19.54
CA ILE A 92 -19.77 -4.86 19.55
C ILE A 92 -21.08 -5.36 18.93
N SER A 93 -22.22 -4.80 19.32
CA SER A 93 -23.53 -5.23 18.81
C SER A 93 -23.67 -5.06 17.30
N GLU A 94 -23.17 -3.96 16.77
CA GLU A 94 -23.26 -3.62 15.36
C GLU A 94 -22.29 -4.47 14.53
N VAL A 95 -21.05 -4.68 15.00
CA VAL A 95 -20.05 -5.51 14.33
C VAL A 95 -20.48 -6.99 14.30
N ILE A 96 -20.97 -7.55 15.40
CA ILE A 96 -21.41 -8.96 15.43
C ILE A 96 -22.60 -9.17 14.49
N ARG A 97 -23.58 -8.24 14.50
CA ARG A 97 -24.75 -8.28 13.62
C ARG A 97 -24.33 -8.20 12.15
N PHE A 98 -23.51 -7.21 11.80
CA PHE A 98 -23.04 -7.00 10.43
C PHE A 98 -22.14 -8.13 9.94
N GLY A 99 -21.24 -8.61 10.80
CA GLY A 99 -20.34 -9.73 10.51
C GLY A 99 -21.10 -11.02 10.20
N ALA A 100 -22.05 -11.40 11.06
CA ALA A 100 -22.90 -12.56 10.81
C ALA A 100 -23.70 -12.42 9.50
N ALA A 101 -24.21 -11.22 9.21
CA ALA A 101 -24.94 -10.95 7.97
C ALA A 101 -24.09 -11.10 6.71
N CYS A 102 -22.88 -10.54 6.70
CA CYS A 102 -21.93 -10.65 5.59
C CYS A 102 -21.50 -12.10 5.38
N MET A 103 -21.20 -12.82 6.47
CA MET A 103 -20.85 -14.24 6.43
C MET A 103 -21.99 -15.08 5.86
N ASN A 104 -23.22 -14.96 6.37
CA ASN A 104 -24.38 -15.68 5.83
C ASN A 104 -24.68 -15.33 4.37
N SER A 105 -24.39 -14.10 3.95
CA SER A 105 -24.64 -13.63 2.57
C SER A 105 -23.47 -13.90 1.61
N ARG A 106 -22.33 -14.41 2.12
CA ARG A 106 -21.08 -14.67 1.39
C ARG A 106 -20.53 -13.44 0.65
N THR A 107 -20.68 -12.26 1.24
CA THR A 107 -20.22 -11.00 0.65
C THR A 107 -19.21 -10.32 1.55
N ASN A 108 -18.18 -9.73 0.96
CA ASN A 108 -17.31 -8.81 1.69
C ASN A 108 -18.12 -7.62 2.23
N GLY A 109 -17.69 -7.05 3.34
CA GLY A 109 -18.32 -5.85 3.87
C GLY A 109 -17.43 -5.06 4.81
N THR A 110 -17.68 -3.76 4.92
CA THR A 110 -17.02 -2.86 5.86
C THR A 110 -18.08 -2.09 6.64
N ILE A 111 -18.03 -2.18 7.96
CA ILE A 111 -18.85 -1.33 8.83
C ILE A 111 -18.01 -0.15 9.33
N HIS A 112 -18.56 1.06 9.24
CA HIS A 112 -17.88 2.32 9.54
C HIS A 112 -18.52 3.01 10.74
N PHE A 113 -17.71 3.38 11.73
CA PHE A 113 -18.12 4.18 12.88
C PHE A 113 -17.46 5.56 12.83
N GLY A 114 -18.25 6.61 13.01
CA GLY A 114 -17.82 7.99 12.76
C GLY A 114 -18.21 8.51 11.37
N ILE A 115 -19.11 7.80 10.67
CA ILE A 115 -19.69 8.22 9.40
C ILE A 115 -21.18 8.49 9.60
N GLY A 116 -21.60 9.72 9.28
CA GLY A 116 -22.96 10.20 9.38
C GLY A 116 -23.89 9.53 8.39
N ASP A 117 -25.14 9.38 8.82
CA ASP A 117 -26.23 8.91 7.98
C ASP A 117 -27.51 9.72 8.25
N LYS A 118 -28.44 9.68 7.30
CA LYS A 118 -29.74 10.34 7.40
C LYS A 118 -30.57 9.76 8.55
N PRO A 119 -31.47 10.55 9.17
CA PRO A 119 -31.79 11.94 8.85
C PRO A 119 -30.88 12.97 9.53
N ASP A 120 -30.11 12.60 10.56
CA ASP A 120 -29.36 13.54 11.40
C ASP A 120 -28.15 14.15 10.67
N PHE A 121 -27.61 13.47 9.66
CA PHE A 121 -26.43 13.87 8.90
C PHE A 121 -26.62 13.66 7.40
N THR A 122 -25.70 14.18 6.60
CA THR A 122 -25.62 13.79 5.19
C THR A 122 -25.12 12.34 5.10
N HIS A 123 -25.77 11.53 4.26
CA HIS A 123 -25.37 10.13 4.06
C HIS A 123 -23.90 10.04 3.63
N GLY A 124 -23.09 9.29 4.37
CA GLY A 124 -21.67 9.13 4.08
C GLY A 124 -20.77 10.24 4.63
N GLN A 125 -21.29 11.20 5.40
CA GLN A 125 -20.49 12.33 5.93
C GLN A 125 -19.43 11.87 6.94
N VAL A 126 -18.17 12.23 6.75
CA VAL A 126 -17.09 11.96 7.69
C VAL A 126 -17.23 12.87 8.92
N LEU A 127 -17.53 12.28 10.08
CA LEU A 127 -17.64 12.99 11.37
C LEU A 127 -16.41 12.76 12.25
N GLY A 128 -15.94 11.51 12.27
CA GLY A 128 -14.89 11.02 13.15
C GLY A 128 -15.33 10.86 14.62
N VAL A 129 -14.58 10.03 15.34
CA VAL A 129 -14.81 9.67 16.75
C VAL A 129 -13.49 9.80 17.51
N VAL A 130 -13.55 10.36 18.72
CA VAL A 130 -12.42 10.32 19.65
C VAL A 130 -12.38 8.96 20.32
N VAL A 131 -11.25 8.26 20.19
CA VAL A 131 -11.01 6.93 20.78
C VAL A 131 -9.77 7.02 21.65
N GLU A 132 -9.93 6.86 22.95
CA GLU A 132 -8.83 6.92 23.93
C GLU A 132 -8.04 5.60 23.97
N ASP A 133 -8.75 4.47 24.06
CA ASP A 133 -8.15 3.13 24.15
C ASP A 133 -8.52 2.29 22.92
N LYS A 134 -7.61 2.23 21.94
CA LYS A 134 -7.78 1.47 20.69
C LYS A 134 -7.66 -0.05 20.93
N GLU A 135 -6.82 -0.48 21.86
CA GLU A 135 -6.58 -1.89 22.16
C GLU A 135 -7.82 -2.54 22.78
N ALA A 136 -8.52 -1.81 23.66
CA ALA A 136 -9.77 -2.29 24.26
C ALA A 136 -10.85 -2.66 23.24
N TYR A 137 -10.93 -1.98 22.09
CA TYR A 137 -11.89 -2.34 21.03
C TYR A 137 -11.54 -3.68 20.38
N ALA A 138 -10.26 -3.94 20.12
CA ALA A 138 -9.80 -5.19 19.54
C ALA A 138 -10.02 -6.38 20.49
N ASP A 139 -9.63 -6.24 21.76
CA ASP A 139 -9.75 -7.30 22.77
C ASP A 139 -11.20 -7.63 23.10
N LYS A 140 -12.04 -6.60 23.25
CA LYS A 140 -13.46 -6.79 23.52
C LYS A 140 -14.19 -7.36 22.31
N LEU A 141 -13.82 -6.99 21.09
CA LEU A 141 -14.38 -7.60 19.89
C LEU A 141 -14.06 -9.09 19.83
N LYS A 142 -12.79 -9.47 20.03
CA LYS A 142 -12.36 -10.88 20.06
C LYS A 142 -13.15 -11.68 21.11
N SER A 143 -13.24 -11.14 22.33
CA SER A 143 -14.02 -11.76 23.42
C SER A 143 -15.51 -11.85 23.11
N ALA A 144 -16.06 -10.87 22.40
CA ALA A 144 -17.46 -10.84 22.00
C ALA A 144 -17.75 -11.89 20.92
N ILE A 145 -16.87 -12.07 19.94
CA ILE A 145 -17.00 -13.12 18.91
C ILE A 145 -17.11 -14.50 19.60
N ASP A 146 -16.25 -14.76 20.59
CA ASP A 146 -16.29 -16.00 21.37
C ASP A 146 -17.55 -16.19 22.21
N ARG A 147 -18.20 -15.10 22.59
CA ARG A 147 -19.42 -15.14 23.41
C ARG A 147 -20.68 -15.29 22.57
N PHE A 148 -20.74 -14.61 21.42
CA PHE A 148 -22.00 -14.43 20.69
C PHE A 148 -22.20 -15.40 19.53
N PHE A 149 -21.15 -16.01 18.98
CA PHE A 149 -21.28 -17.06 17.95
C PHE A 149 -21.38 -18.46 18.56
N GLU A 150 -22.07 -19.37 17.87
CA GLU A 150 -22.14 -20.78 18.31
C GLU A 150 -20.73 -21.41 18.37
N PRO A 151 -20.46 -22.34 19.32
CA PRO A 151 -19.14 -22.95 19.49
C PRO A 151 -18.46 -23.47 18.22
N LYS A 152 -19.24 -24.05 17.29
CA LYS A 152 -18.75 -24.57 16.01
C LYS A 152 -18.42 -23.49 14.97
N GLN A 153 -18.91 -22.26 15.15
CA GLN A 153 -18.77 -21.13 14.23
C GLN A 153 -17.72 -20.11 14.70
N LYS A 154 -17.22 -20.22 15.94
CA LYS A 154 -16.31 -19.23 16.54
C LYS A 154 -15.04 -19.04 15.72
N HIS A 155 -14.45 -20.14 15.26
CA HIS A 155 -13.22 -20.08 14.47
C HIS A 155 -13.44 -19.31 13.17
N ASP A 156 -14.45 -19.70 12.38
CA ASP A 156 -14.81 -19.00 11.14
C ASP A 156 -15.04 -17.51 11.39
N ALA A 157 -15.83 -17.17 12.42
CA ALA A 157 -16.13 -15.78 12.77
C ALA A 157 -14.89 -14.98 13.16
N GLN A 158 -13.96 -15.57 13.94
CA GLN A 158 -12.70 -14.92 14.29
C GLN A 158 -11.80 -14.65 13.08
N VAL A 159 -11.85 -15.51 12.05
CA VAL A 159 -11.03 -15.33 10.85
C VAL A 159 -11.69 -14.37 9.84
N CYS A 160 -13.03 -14.40 9.75
CA CYS A 160 -13.79 -13.57 8.83
C CYS A 160 -13.96 -12.13 9.32
N ILE A 161 -14.23 -11.93 10.62
CA ILE A 161 -14.37 -10.61 11.23
C ILE A 161 -12.99 -10.10 11.62
N LYS A 162 -12.50 -9.11 10.88
CA LYS A 162 -11.14 -8.61 11.07
C LYS A 162 -11.04 -7.69 12.30
N PRO A 163 -9.83 -7.45 12.84
CA PRO A 163 -9.64 -6.47 13.90
C PRO A 163 -10.09 -5.07 13.49
N PRO A 164 -10.57 -4.22 14.41
CA PRO A 164 -10.92 -2.85 14.09
C PRO A 164 -9.69 -2.06 13.66
N ARG A 165 -9.83 -1.30 12.57
CA ARG A 165 -8.85 -0.29 12.15
C ARG A 165 -9.33 1.11 12.51
N PHE A 166 -8.39 2.00 12.79
CA PHE A 166 -8.65 3.38 13.22
C PHE A 166 -8.05 4.35 12.21
N VAL A 167 -8.84 4.73 11.22
CA VAL A 167 -8.43 5.61 10.13
C VAL A 167 -8.46 7.06 10.60
N GLY A 168 -7.32 7.75 10.55
CA GLY A 168 -7.22 9.14 11.02
C GLY A 168 -8.10 10.11 10.21
N VAL A 169 -8.64 11.12 10.88
CA VAL A 169 -9.39 12.22 10.25
C VAL A 169 -8.57 13.50 10.31
N LEU A 170 -8.40 14.17 9.17
CA LEU A 170 -7.74 15.46 9.03
C LEU A 170 -8.77 16.60 9.03
N ASN A 171 -8.33 17.77 9.46
CA ASN A 171 -9.07 19.02 9.27
C ASN A 171 -8.95 19.48 7.80
N ARG A 172 -9.76 20.48 7.40
CA ARG A 172 -9.75 21.05 6.04
C ARG A 172 -8.42 21.71 5.67
N ASN A 173 -7.66 22.20 6.64
CA ASN A 173 -6.29 22.67 6.48
C ASN A 173 -5.22 21.57 6.48
N THR A 174 -5.62 20.29 6.41
CA THR A 174 -4.76 19.08 6.41
C THR A 174 -4.01 18.78 7.72
N MET A 175 -4.24 19.54 8.78
CA MET A 175 -3.72 19.22 10.11
C MET A 175 -4.41 17.99 10.69
N SER A 176 -3.67 17.24 11.51
CA SER A 176 -4.16 16.06 12.21
C SER A 176 -5.22 16.45 13.25
N SER A 177 -6.31 15.69 13.30
CA SER A 177 -7.28 15.77 14.40
C SER A 177 -7.08 14.60 15.37
N ASN A 178 -7.65 14.70 16.57
CA ASN A 178 -7.72 13.59 17.52
C ASN A 178 -8.85 12.58 17.20
N LYS A 179 -9.52 12.75 16.06
CA LYS A 179 -10.63 11.90 15.62
C LYS A 179 -10.16 10.83 14.65
N CYS A 180 -10.85 9.69 14.67
CA CYS A 180 -10.68 8.61 13.72
C CYS A 180 -12.04 8.03 13.29
N VAL A 181 -12.09 7.40 12.13
CA VAL A 181 -13.17 6.50 11.73
C VAL A 181 -12.76 5.09 12.12
N ILE A 182 -13.61 4.37 12.84
CA ILE A 182 -13.37 2.96 13.17
C ILE A 182 -13.98 2.13 12.05
N GLU A 183 -13.20 1.28 11.40
CA GLU A 183 -13.71 0.37 10.39
C GLU A 183 -13.43 -1.08 10.78
N VAL A 184 -14.37 -1.97 10.45
CA VAL A 184 -14.20 -3.41 10.60
C VAL A 184 -14.56 -4.08 9.28
N ASP A 185 -13.57 -4.72 8.68
CA ASP A 185 -13.76 -5.53 7.47
C ASP A 185 -14.25 -6.93 7.82
N ILE A 186 -15.15 -7.44 6.99
CA ILE A 186 -15.67 -8.79 7.05
C ILE A 186 -15.32 -9.48 5.73
N VAL A 187 -14.53 -10.55 5.82
CA VAL A 187 -14.03 -11.32 4.68
C VAL A 187 -14.53 -12.77 4.78
N PRO A 188 -15.74 -13.08 4.27
CA PRO A 188 -16.27 -14.43 4.30
C PRO A 188 -15.71 -15.28 3.16
N ASP A 189 -14.43 -15.64 3.29
CA ASP A 189 -13.69 -16.46 2.34
C ASP A 189 -14.42 -17.79 2.05
N SER A 190 -14.46 -18.21 0.77
CA SER A 190 -15.19 -19.43 0.40
C SER A 190 -14.66 -20.69 1.08
N MET A 191 -13.35 -20.76 1.34
CA MET A 191 -12.69 -21.91 1.98
C MET A 191 -12.97 -21.97 3.48
N ILE A 192 -13.21 -20.82 4.10
CA ILE A 192 -13.58 -20.70 5.51
C ILE A 192 -15.07 -20.98 5.64
N CYS A 193 -15.90 -20.21 4.94
CA CYS A 193 -17.33 -20.20 5.18
C CYS A 193 -18.07 -21.41 4.62
N LYS A 194 -17.59 -22.00 3.52
CA LYS A 194 -18.19 -23.17 2.86
C LYS A 194 -19.72 -23.04 2.79
N GLU A 195 -20.45 -24.04 3.24
CA GLU A 195 -21.91 -24.06 3.35
C GLU A 195 -22.40 -23.87 4.81
N HIS A 196 -21.57 -23.29 5.69
CA HIS A 196 -21.94 -23.07 7.08
C HIS A 196 -23.02 -22.00 7.24
N HIS A 197 -23.85 -22.16 8.27
CA HIS A 197 -24.86 -21.19 8.70
C HIS A 197 -24.35 -20.53 9.97
N TYR A 198 -24.44 -19.21 10.10
CA TYR A 198 -23.92 -18.44 11.23
C TYR A 198 -25.06 -17.89 12.07
N HIS A 199 -25.15 -18.36 13.32
CA HIS A 199 -26.16 -17.94 14.29
C HIS A 199 -25.48 -17.18 15.42
N THR A 200 -26.17 -16.18 15.94
CA THR A 200 -25.70 -15.40 17.09
C THR A 200 -26.69 -15.44 18.24
N PHE A 201 -26.21 -15.20 19.46
CA PHE A 201 -27.05 -15.08 20.66
C PHE A 201 -27.38 -13.61 20.97
N SER A 202 -28.59 -13.34 21.49
CA SER A 202 -29.02 -11.98 21.86
C SER A 202 -28.09 -11.32 22.89
N MET A 203 -27.84 -10.02 22.69
CA MET A 203 -26.97 -9.20 23.54
C MET A 203 -27.67 -8.58 24.77
N ASP A 204 -28.91 -8.95 25.11
CA ASP A 204 -29.72 -8.25 26.14
C ASP A 204 -28.96 -7.95 27.45
N THR A 205 -28.55 -6.69 27.60
CA THR A 205 -27.64 -6.15 28.63
C THR A 205 -28.28 -6.00 30.02
N LYS A 206 -29.39 -6.69 30.32
CA LYS A 206 -30.08 -6.59 31.63
C LYS A 206 -30.21 -7.88 32.44
N LYS A 207 -29.71 -9.02 31.97
CA LYS A 207 -29.71 -10.28 32.76
C LYS A 207 -28.32 -10.82 33.15
N GLY A 208 -27.29 -9.98 33.06
CA GLY A 208 -25.94 -10.29 33.52
C GLY A 208 -25.71 -9.97 35.00
N ARG A 209 -26.56 -10.42 35.93
CA ARG A 209 -26.28 -10.42 37.39
C ARG A 209 -27.36 -11.22 38.13
N LYS A 210 -27.20 -12.53 38.14
CA LYS A 210 -27.48 -13.46 39.25
C LYS A 210 -27.24 -14.87 38.70
N THR A 211 -26.37 -15.61 39.37
CA THR A 211 -26.28 -17.07 39.31
C THR A 211 -27.69 -17.65 39.38
N ALA A 212 -28.25 -18.02 38.23
CA ALA A 212 -29.53 -18.68 38.15
C ALA A 212 -29.30 -20.14 38.53
N LYS A 213 -29.71 -20.48 39.76
CA LYS A 213 -29.94 -21.86 40.18
C LYS A 213 -30.76 -22.57 39.10
N VAL A 214 -30.22 -23.71 38.66
CA VAL A 214 -30.92 -24.71 37.86
C VAL A 214 -32.28 -24.98 38.49
N THR A 215 -33.33 -24.52 37.83
CA THR A 215 -34.70 -24.99 38.02
C THR A 215 -35.28 -25.20 36.64
N ASN A 216 -35.69 -26.43 36.38
CA ASN A 216 -36.18 -26.94 35.10
C ASN A 216 -37.34 -26.07 34.59
N GLY A 217 -37.17 -25.48 33.40
CA GLY A 217 -38.21 -24.69 32.73
C GLY A 217 -37.64 -23.69 31.72
N THR A 218 -37.45 -24.15 30.49
CA THR A 218 -37.36 -23.43 29.21
C THR A 218 -37.33 -21.88 29.26
N GLN A 219 -36.13 -21.29 29.38
CA GLN A 219 -35.83 -19.95 28.84
C GLN A 219 -34.46 -20.01 28.17
N GLY A 220 -34.42 -20.56 26.95
CA GLY A 220 -33.21 -20.61 26.12
C GLY A 220 -32.86 -19.23 25.58
N GLU A 221 -31.56 -18.94 25.48
CA GLU A 221 -31.02 -17.76 24.80
C GLU A 221 -31.65 -17.65 23.40
N SER A 222 -32.23 -16.49 23.07
CA SER A 222 -32.86 -16.28 21.76
C SER A 222 -31.77 -16.26 20.68
N LYS A 223 -31.76 -17.30 19.84
CA LYS A 223 -30.89 -17.38 18.66
C LYS A 223 -31.38 -16.39 17.59
N GLN A 224 -30.42 -15.80 16.88
CA GLN A 224 -30.64 -14.82 15.82
C GLN A 224 -29.91 -15.28 14.55
N PHE A 225 -30.43 -14.92 13.39
CA PHE A 225 -29.80 -15.23 12.10
C PHE A 225 -29.87 -14.03 11.17
N PHE A 226 -28.75 -13.34 11.05
CA PHE A 226 -28.66 -12.11 10.28
C PHE A 226 -28.26 -12.37 8.83
N VAL A 227 -28.86 -11.63 7.90
CA VAL A 227 -28.50 -11.61 6.47
C VAL A 227 -28.45 -10.17 5.97
N ARG A 228 -27.70 -9.92 4.90
CA ARG A 228 -27.69 -8.62 4.22
C ARG A 228 -28.97 -8.48 3.40
N ASP A 229 -29.66 -7.37 3.60
CA ASP A 229 -30.91 -7.01 2.91
C ASP A 229 -30.85 -5.54 2.53
N GLY A 230 -30.52 -5.27 1.26
CA GLY A 230 -30.11 -3.94 0.80
C GLY A 230 -28.96 -3.39 1.64
N GLY A 231 -29.01 -2.10 1.97
CA GLY A 231 -28.03 -1.43 2.83
C GLY A 231 -28.04 -1.87 4.30
N SER A 232 -28.96 -2.75 4.73
CA SER A 232 -29.16 -3.11 6.14
C SER A 232 -28.89 -4.58 6.43
N SER A 233 -28.75 -4.92 7.72
CA SER A 233 -28.67 -6.33 8.17
C SER A 233 -29.92 -6.71 8.97
N ARG A 234 -30.68 -7.70 8.47
CA ARG A 234 -31.98 -8.14 9.00
C ARG A 234 -31.91 -9.51 9.67
N ASP A 235 -32.59 -9.66 10.80
CA ASP A 235 -32.74 -10.93 11.51
C ASP A 235 -33.91 -11.73 10.92
N LEU A 236 -33.64 -12.90 10.35
CA LEU A 236 -34.67 -13.79 9.78
C LEU A 236 -35.42 -14.61 10.84
N ILE A 237 -34.93 -14.69 12.07
CA ILE A 237 -35.53 -15.50 13.16
C ILE A 237 -36.42 -14.63 14.08
N LYS A 238 -36.27 -13.30 14.04
CA LYS A 238 -37.07 -12.40 14.89
C LYS A 238 -38.56 -12.50 14.56
N ILE A 239 -39.38 -12.80 15.57
CA ILE A 239 -40.84 -12.87 15.46
C ILE A 239 -41.38 -11.49 15.06
N THR A 240 -41.81 -11.36 13.81
CA THR A 240 -42.80 -10.35 13.42
C THR A 240 -44.19 -10.97 13.59
N THR A 241 -45.23 -10.15 13.71
CA THR A 241 -46.63 -10.53 14.01
C THR A 241 -47.31 -11.43 12.95
N SER A 242 -46.56 -12.12 12.09
CA SER A 242 -47.08 -13.02 11.04
C SER A 242 -46.24 -14.31 10.95
N ALA A 243 -46.84 -15.43 10.52
CA ALA A 243 -46.20 -16.75 10.36
C ALA A 243 -45.11 -16.84 9.25
N LYS A 244 -44.73 -15.71 8.63
CA LYS A 244 -43.79 -15.62 7.49
C LYS A 244 -42.28 -15.82 7.79
N PRO A 245 -41.73 -15.57 9.00
CA PRO A 245 -40.29 -15.65 9.27
C PRO A 245 -39.66 -17.03 9.07
N GLU A 246 -40.37 -18.10 9.43
CA GLU A 246 -39.82 -19.47 9.39
C GLU A 246 -39.64 -20.00 7.96
N GLU A 247 -40.55 -19.64 7.04
CA GLU A 247 -40.45 -20.00 5.62
C GLU A 247 -39.30 -19.26 4.92
N GLU A 248 -39.13 -17.97 5.21
CA GLU A 248 -38.06 -17.15 4.65
C GLU A 248 -36.68 -17.64 5.10
N TYR A 249 -36.53 -17.97 6.39
CA TYR A 249 -35.32 -18.58 6.91
C TYR A 249 -34.99 -19.91 6.22
N LYS A 250 -35.97 -20.82 6.08
CA LYS A 250 -35.77 -22.12 5.39
C LYS A 250 -35.37 -21.92 3.93
N LYS A 251 -36.00 -20.96 3.24
CA LYS A 251 -35.65 -20.61 1.85
C LYS A 251 -34.23 -20.05 1.74
N PHE A 252 -33.82 -19.20 2.67
CA PHE A 252 -32.46 -18.65 2.68
C PHE A 252 -31.42 -19.74 2.89
N VAL A 253 -31.61 -20.60 3.89
CA VAL A 253 -30.75 -21.76 4.20
C VAL A 253 -30.55 -22.64 2.96
N ALA A 254 -31.62 -22.92 2.20
CA ALA A 254 -31.52 -23.69 0.96
C ALA A 254 -30.67 -23.02 -0.14
N SER A 255 -30.52 -21.69 -0.11
CA SER A 255 -29.71 -20.93 -1.10
C SER A 255 -28.22 -20.82 -0.76
N VAL A 256 -27.79 -21.26 0.42
CA VAL A 256 -26.42 -21.06 0.91
C VAL A 256 -25.37 -21.77 0.04
N ALA A 257 -25.68 -22.97 -0.46
CA ALA A 257 -24.79 -23.74 -1.32
C ALA A 257 -24.47 -23.00 -2.63
N GLU A 258 -25.50 -22.48 -3.30
CA GLU A 258 -25.35 -21.68 -4.53
C GLU A 258 -24.50 -20.42 -4.29
N ARG A 259 -24.76 -19.69 -3.21
CA ARG A 259 -23.98 -18.49 -2.84
C ARG A 259 -22.52 -18.80 -2.55
N SER A 260 -22.25 -19.94 -1.90
CA SER A 260 -20.88 -20.39 -1.64
C SER A 260 -20.13 -20.66 -2.94
N GLN A 261 -20.79 -21.30 -3.92
CA GLN A 261 -20.22 -21.53 -5.24
C GLN A 261 -19.95 -20.23 -6.00
N LEU A 262 -20.91 -19.29 -6.00
CA LEU A 262 -20.74 -17.98 -6.65
C LEU A 262 -19.60 -17.17 -6.03
N ARG A 263 -19.49 -17.18 -4.69
CA ARG A 263 -18.38 -16.56 -3.98
C ARG A 263 -17.04 -17.14 -4.39
N LYS A 264 -16.92 -18.47 -4.44
CA LYS A 264 -15.70 -19.16 -4.87
C LYS A 264 -15.29 -18.76 -6.30
N GLN A 265 -16.24 -18.76 -7.23
CA GLN A 265 -16.00 -18.35 -8.62
C GLN A 265 -15.55 -16.88 -8.73
N ALA A 266 -16.14 -15.99 -7.92
CA ALA A 266 -15.75 -14.58 -7.88
C ALA A 266 -14.33 -14.38 -7.34
N GLU A 267 -13.94 -15.14 -6.31
CA GLU A 267 -12.57 -15.15 -5.77
C GLU A 267 -11.55 -15.63 -6.83
N GLU A 268 -11.82 -16.75 -7.50
CA GLU A 268 -10.96 -17.30 -8.56
C GLU A 268 -10.77 -16.31 -9.72
N LYS A 269 -11.84 -15.60 -10.13
CA LYS A 269 -11.78 -14.59 -11.19
C LYS A 269 -10.98 -13.35 -10.79
N HIS A 270 -11.09 -12.92 -9.54
CA HIS A 270 -10.38 -11.74 -9.03
C HIS A 270 -8.86 -11.98 -8.85
N LEU A 271 -8.45 -13.23 -8.63
CA LEU A 271 -7.05 -13.62 -8.41
C LEU A 271 -6.22 -13.78 -9.70
N ALA A 272 -6.85 -13.80 -10.87
CA ALA A 272 -6.19 -14.13 -12.15
C ALA A 272 -5.36 -13.01 -12.80
N VAL A 273 -5.16 -11.86 -12.14
CA VAL A 273 -4.45 -10.71 -12.72
C VAL A 273 -3.06 -10.54 -12.10
N ILE A 274 -2.08 -11.26 -12.64
CA ILE A 274 -0.66 -10.95 -12.38
C ILE A 274 -0.32 -9.70 -13.22
N LYS A 275 -0.17 -8.55 -12.56
CA LYS A 275 0.23 -7.31 -13.24
C LYS A 275 1.70 -7.42 -13.67
N SER A 276 1.96 -7.50 -14.97
CA SER A 276 3.30 -7.28 -15.53
C SER A 276 3.57 -5.78 -15.64
N SER A 277 3.91 -5.13 -14.52
CA SER A 277 4.29 -3.71 -14.52
C SER A 277 5.60 -3.48 -15.28
N THR A 278 5.78 -2.30 -15.87
CA THR A 278 7.07 -1.82 -16.41
C THR A 278 7.53 -0.52 -15.71
N GLN A 279 6.87 -0.13 -14.63
CA GLN A 279 7.06 1.18 -14.00
C GLN A 279 8.41 1.33 -13.30
N GLY A 280 9.05 0.24 -12.84
CA GLY A 280 10.39 0.29 -12.24
C GLY A 280 11.47 0.77 -13.21
N SER A 281 11.48 0.21 -14.43
CA SER A 281 12.36 0.69 -15.50
C SER A 281 12.01 2.11 -15.94
N ARG A 282 10.71 2.46 -15.99
CA ARG A 282 10.26 3.82 -16.32
C ARG A 282 10.75 4.84 -15.29
N LEU A 283 10.60 4.56 -13.99
CA LEU A 283 11.09 5.39 -12.89
C LEU A 283 12.59 5.62 -13.04
N SER A 284 13.36 4.54 -13.25
CA SER A 284 14.82 4.60 -13.42
C SER A 284 15.22 5.52 -14.57
N ARG A 285 14.55 5.42 -15.72
CA ARG A 285 14.78 6.28 -16.88
C ARG A 285 14.38 7.74 -16.63
N MET A 286 13.24 7.96 -15.98
CA MET A 286 12.72 9.31 -15.72
C MET A 286 13.57 10.08 -14.72
N ILE A 287 13.99 9.44 -13.62
CA ILE A 287 14.72 10.13 -12.55
C ILE A 287 16.19 10.45 -12.92
N THR A 288 16.76 9.69 -13.86
CA THR A 288 18.13 9.88 -14.38
C THR A 288 18.17 10.71 -15.67
N GLY A 289 17.01 11.02 -16.26
CA GLY A 289 16.90 11.62 -17.59
C GLY A 289 17.50 10.76 -18.70
N GLY A 290 17.38 9.43 -18.58
CA GLY A 290 17.77 8.46 -19.60
C GLY A 290 19.15 7.82 -19.42
N SER A 291 19.93 8.25 -18.42
CA SER A 291 21.23 7.63 -18.15
C SER A 291 21.10 6.34 -17.32
N HIS A 292 22.19 5.59 -17.22
CA HIS A 292 22.20 4.30 -16.52
C HIS A 292 22.33 4.41 -15.00
N SER A 293 22.68 5.59 -14.46
CA SER A 293 22.89 5.78 -13.02
C SER A 293 22.65 7.23 -12.59
N LEU A 294 22.34 7.43 -11.30
CA LEU A 294 22.20 8.77 -10.75
C LEU A 294 23.54 9.53 -10.70
N ASP A 295 24.67 8.81 -10.56
CA ASP A 295 26.01 9.41 -10.59
C ASP A 295 26.34 10.12 -11.92
N LYS A 296 25.65 9.72 -13.00
CA LYS A 296 25.79 10.27 -14.36
C LYS A 296 24.43 10.75 -14.89
N SER A 297 23.57 11.23 -14.01
CA SER A 297 22.24 11.73 -14.35
C SER A 297 22.33 12.90 -15.33
N HIS A 298 21.34 13.01 -16.21
CA HIS A 298 21.12 14.24 -16.98
C HIS A 298 20.62 15.39 -16.09
N PHE A 299 20.06 15.08 -14.92
CA PHE A 299 19.66 16.09 -13.95
C PHE A 299 20.76 16.29 -12.91
N GLU A 300 21.13 17.54 -12.67
CA GLU A 300 22.08 17.96 -11.63
C GLU A 300 21.38 18.22 -10.30
N GLN A 301 20.10 18.60 -10.34
CA GLN A 301 19.34 19.06 -9.18
C GLN A 301 17.92 18.49 -9.21
N TYR A 302 17.33 18.34 -8.03
CA TYR A 302 15.97 17.85 -7.84
C TYR A 302 15.19 18.83 -6.97
N VAL A 303 13.95 19.12 -7.36
CA VAL A 303 12.98 19.87 -6.55
C VAL A 303 11.87 18.89 -6.19
N ILE A 304 11.58 18.75 -4.89
CA ILE A 304 10.50 17.86 -4.42
C ILE A 304 9.29 18.70 -4.08
N VAL A 305 8.11 18.29 -4.53
CA VAL A 305 6.82 18.82 -4.11
C VAL A 305 6.09 17.71 -3.38
N THR A 306 5.73 17.91 -2.12
CA THR A 306 5.12 16.87 -1.28
C THR A 306 3.95 17.42 -0.47
N ASN A 307 3.02 16.54 -0.11
CA ASN A 307 1.90 16.85 0.76
C ASN A 307 1.93 16.01 2.04
N LYS A 308 0.79 16.00 2.75
CA LYS A 308 0.62 15.37 4.06
C LYS A 308 1.24 13.99 4.12
N SER A 309 2.24 13.84 4.99
CA SER A 309 2.97 12.59 5.16
C SER A 309 2.35 11.71 6.26
N HIS A 310 2.61 10.41 6.23
CA HIS A 310 2.21 9.46 7.27
C HIS A 310 3.44 8.73 7.84
N PRO A 311 3.54 8.51 9.17
CA PRO A 311 4.74 7.91 9.77
C PRO A 311 5.15 6.55 9.19
N SER A 312 4.19 5.72 8.77
CA SER A 312 4.50 4.42 8.13
C SER A 312 5.26 4.55 6.81
N GLN A 313 5.27 5.74 6.18
CA GLN A 313 5.93 5.96 4.90
C GLN A 313 7.41 6.30 5.05
N PHE A 314 7.85 6.81 6.22
CA PHE A 314 9.18 7.43 6.37
C PHE A 314 10.34 6.47 6.08
N GLU A 315 10.21 5.20 6.47
CA GLU A 315 11.24 4.18 6.21
C GLU A 315 11.47 3.95 4.71
N SER A 316 10.44 4.21 3.90
CA SER A 316 10.44 4.11 2.44
C SER A 316 10.76 5.43 1.73
N LEU A 317 11.23 6.46 2.44
CA LEU A 317 11.59 7.75 1.85
C LEU A 317 13.07 8.11 2.01
N ARG A 318 13.90 7.13 2.40
CA ARG A 318 15.36 7.30 2.59
C ARG A 318 16.07 7.82 1.33
N PHE A 319 15.53 7.55 0.14
CA PHE A 319 16.07 8.05 -1.12
C PHE A 319 16.12 9.58 -1.19
N LEU A 320 15.29 10.31 -0.45
CA LEU A 320 15.31 11.79 -0.44
C LEU A 320 16.64 12.34 0.09
N SER A 321 17.20 11.72 1.14
CA SER A 321 18.51 12.09 1.68
C SER A 321 19.66 11.86 0.70
N GLU A 322 19.55 10.82 -0.13
CA GLU A 322 20.58 10.47 -1.09
C GLU A 322 20.42 11.23 -2.43
N LEU A 323 19.20 11.63 -2.80
CA LEU A 323 18.96 12.58 -3.90
C LEU A 323 19.46 13.99 -3.57
N ASN A 324 19.45 14.37 -2.28
CA ASN A 324 19.86 15.68 -1.78
C ASN A 324 19.22 16.83 -2.58
N PRO A 325 17.88 16.96 -2.55
CA PRO A 325 17.17 17.95 -3.35
C PRO A 325 17.58 19.37 -2.97
N ILE A 326 17.58 20.27 -3.95
CA ILE A 326 17.89 21.69 -3.71
C ILE A 326 16.80 22.37 -2.89
N ALA A 327 15.55 21.99 -3.17
CA ALA A 327 14.37 22.53 -2.51
C ALA A 327 13.30 21.45 -2.33
N VAL A 328 12.59 21.52 -1.22
CA VAL A 328 11.39 20.76 -0.93
C VAL A 328 10.25 21.74 -0.68
N LEU A 329 9.25 21.76 -1.55
CA LEU A 329 8.00 22.50 -1.37
C LEU A 329 7.03 21.57 -0.64
N ASP A 330 6.89 21.79 0.66
CA ASP A 330 6.14 20.93 1.56
C ASP A 330 4.82 21.60 1.96
N PHE A 331 3.72 20.93 1.64
CA PHE A 331 2.36 21.36 1.93
C PHE A 331 1.81 20.76 3.23
N ASP A 332 2.59 19.96 3.97
CA ASP A 332 2.23 19.47 5.29
C ASP A 332 2.55 20.52 6.37
N PRO A 333 1.54 21.21 6.94
CA PRO A 333 1.77 22.23 7.98
C PRO A 333 2.34 21.65 9.28
N GLU A 334 2.29 20.33 9.47
CA GLU A 334 2.86 19.67 10.64
C GLU A 334 4.23 19.04 10.35
N SER A 335 4.80 19.28 9.16
CA SER A 335 6.06 18.66 8.73
C SER A 335 7.21 18.90 9.70
N ALA A 336 7.27 20.11 10.27
CA ALA A 336 8.30 20.48 11.25
C ALA A 336 8.20 19.68 12.55
N LYS A 337 7.01 19.24 12.97
CA LYS A 337 6.77 18.61 14.27
C LYS A 337 6.65 17.09 14.17
N LEU A 338 5.85 16.61 13.21
CA LEU A 338 5.42 15.22 13.10
C LEU A 338 5.57 14.64 11.69
N GLY A 339 5.86 15.47 10.68
CA GLY A 339 5.96 15.03 9.30
C GLY A 339 7.41 14.89 8.79
N LEU A 340 7.55 15.03 7.48
CA LEU A 340 8.75 14.65 6.74
C LEU A 340 9.98 15.48 7.14
N GLN A 341 9.84 16.80 7.31
CA GLN A 341 10.95 17.66 7.71
C GLN A 341 11.54 17.22 9.04
N CYS A 342 10.69 16.92 10.03
CA CYS A 342 11.10 16.45 11.35
C CYS A 342 11.96 15.19 11.28
N HIS A 343 11.57 14.25 10.40
CA HIS A 343 12.29 13.00 10.19
C HIS A 343 13.66 13.19 9.53
N PHE A 344 13.80 14.17 8.64
CA PHE A 344 15.02 14.43 7.85
C PHE A 344 15.83 15.66 8.35
N ARG A 345 15.51 16.19 9.54
CA ARG A 345 15.98 17.48 10.10
C ARG A 345 17.47 17.80 9.98
N LEU A 346 18.36 16.80 9.90
CA LEU A 346 19.81 16.99 9.87
C LEU A 346 20.37 17.56 8.55
N GLN A 347 19.53 17.75 7.53
CA GLN A 347 19.97 18.12 6.17
C GLN A 347 19.20 19.29 5.54
N SER A 348 18.43 20.07 6.31
CA SER A 348 17.57 21.13 5.75
C SER A 348 17.53 22.43 6.57
N THR A 349 17.25 23.56 5.91
CA THR A 349 16.84 24.82 6.56
C THR A 349 15.39 25.10 6.24
N ALA A 350 14.59 25.48 7.24
CA ALA A 350 13.18 25.82 7.07
C ALA A 350 13.01 27.25 6.55
N HIS A 351 12.12 27.42 5.58
CA HIS A 351 11.84 28.69 4.92
C HIS A 351 10.34 28.90 4.72
N LEU A 352 9.93 30.16 4.74
CA LEU A 352 8.61 30.59 4.31
C LEU A 352 8.64 31.01 2.83
N PRO A 353 7.56 30.80 2.06
CA PRO A 353 7.51 31.19 0.65
C PRO A 353 7.81 32.68 0.41
N THR A 354 7.43 33.56 1.34
CA THR A 354 7.67 35.01 1.25
C THR A 354 9.16 35.39 1.20
N GLN A 355 10.04 34.54 1.69
CA GLN A 355 11.50 34.75 1.67
C GLN A 355 12.11 34.58 0.27
N TYR A 356 11.36 34.03 -0.70
CA TYR A 356 11.80 33.85 -2.08
C TYR A 356 11.46 35.04 -2.99
N LYS A 357 10.70 36.01 -2.48
CA LYS A 357 10.32 37.19 -3.26
C LYS A 357 11.57 37.96 -3.69
N ILE A 358 11.64 38.27 -4.99
CA ILE A 358 12.79 38.96 -5.58
C ILE A 358 12.74 40.44 -5.22
N THR A 359 13.34 40.79 -4.07
CA THR A 359 13.52 42.19 -3.63
C THR A 359 14.94 42.71 -3.85
N ASP A 360 15.91 41.81 -3.90
CA ASP A 360 17.35 42.09 -4.03
C ASP A 360 17.95 41.37 -5.26
N GLY A 361 19.27 41.44 -5.42
CA GLY A 361 19.98 40.60 -6.38
C GLY A 361 19.72 39.11 -6.15
N VAL A 362 19.52 38.36 -7.24
CA VAL A 362 19.17 36.92 -7.19
C VAL A 362 20.22 36.11 -6.43
N GLU A 363 21.50 36.45 -6.61
CA GLU A 363 22.61 35.79 -5.92
C GLU A 363 22.59 36.06 -4.40
N ASP A 364 22.20 37.26 -3.97
CA ASP A 364 22.08 37.61 -2.55
C ASP A 364 20.95 36.79 -1.91
N ILE A 365 19.81 36.66 -2.58
CA ILE A 365 18.69 35.85 -2.11
C ILE A 365 19.10 34.37 -2.04
N ALA A 366 19.73 33.85 -3.08
CA ALA A 366 20.20 32.45 -3.10
C ALA A 366 21.21 32.16 -1.97
N ASN A 367 22.09 33.12 -1.66
CA ASN A 367 23.03 33.04 -0.55
C ASN A 367 22.33 33.11 0.82
N LYS A 368 21.35 34.00 0.98
CA LYS A 368 20.52 34.10 2.20
C LYS A 368 19.76 32.79 2.46
N LEU A 369 19.20 32.19 1.41
CA LEU A 369 18.48 30.91 1.45
C LEU A 369 19.41 29.68 1.52
N LYS A 370 20.72 29.87 1.34
CA LYS A 370 21.74 28.80 1.34
C LYS A 370 21.44 27.66 0.36
N LEU A 371 20.77 27.95 -0.76
CA LEU A 371 20.22 26.96 -1.70
C LEU A 371 21.24 25.91 -2.18
N THR A 372 22.50 26.28 -2.34
CA THR A 372 23.56 25.39 -2.84
C THR A 372 24.30 24.64 -1.75
N ARG A 373 24.03 24.91 -0.46
CA ARG A 373 24.75 24.34 0.69
C ARG A 373 23.93 23.32 1.45
N ILE A 374 22.62 23.50 1.52
CA ILE A 374 21.70 22.67 2.29
C ILE A 374 20.34 22.67 1.60
N THR A 375 19.57 21.60 1.79
CA THR A 375 18.20 21.52 1.26
C THR A 375 17.36 22.67 1.81
N SER A 376 16.78 23.49 0.94
CA SER A 376 15.81 24.49 1.37
C SER A 376 14.42 23.84 1.53
N TRP A 377 13.92 23.81 2.75
CA TRP A 377 12.60 23.26 3.06
C TRP A 377 11.56 24.37 3.18
N VAL A 378 10.68 24.49 2.19
CA VAL A 378 9.70 25.57 2.07
C VAL A 378 8.33 25.11 2.56
N PHE A 379 7.84 25.72 3.64
CA PHE A 379 6.54 25.42 4.25
C PHE A 379 5.42 26.15 3.51
N CYS A 380 4.92 25.53 2.44
CA CYS A 380 4.00 26.14 1.47
C CYS A 380 2.58 26.37 2.03
N ASN A 381 2.21 25.71 3.13
CA ASN A 381 0.97 25.97 3.86
C ASN A 381 1.23 26.50 5.28
N GLY A 382 2.37 27.15 5.54
CA GLY A 382 2.71 27.64 6.87
C GLY A 382 2.97 26.51 7.89
N GLY A 383 2.69 26.77 9.17
CA GLY A 383 2.94 25.84 10.28
C GLY A 383 4.28 26.05 11.00
N ILE A 384 5.02 27.10 10.62
CA ILE A 384 6.23 27.59 11.27
C ILE A 384 6.13 29.11 11.46
N GLU A 385 6.94 29.68 12.36
CA GLU A 385 7.04 31.13 12.57
C GLU A 385 5.68 31.85 12.74
N ASP A 386 4.77 31.23 13.51
CA ASP A 386 3.40 31.70 13.78
C ASP A 386 2.50 31.85 12.53
N GLU A 387 2.94 31.41 11.35
CA GLU A 387 2.12 31.42 10.13
C GLU A 387 1.05 30.32 10.19
N VAL A 388 -0.21 30.73 10.26
CA VAL A 388 -1.35 29.82 10.36
C VAL A 388 -1.59 29.11 9.01
N PRO A 389 -1.84 27.79 9.02
CA PRO A 389 -2.22 27.06 7.81
C PRO A 389 -3.60 27.47 7.31
N SER A 390 -3.72 27.58 5.98
CA SER A 390 -5.01 27.87 5.32
C SER A 390 -5.75 26.57 5.03
N ASP A 391 -7.07 26.64 5.04
CA ASP A 391 -7.92 25.60 4.48
C ASP A 391 -7.71 25.51 2.96
N ILE A 392 -7.93 24.32 2.39
CA ILE A 392 -7.73 24.04 0.95
C ILE A 392 -8.35 25.13 0.06
N ASP A 393 -9.56 25.58 0.39
CA ASP A 393 -10.33 26.51 -0.44
C ASP A 393 -9.83 27.95 -0.40
N GLN A 394 -9.15 28.34 0.68
CA GLN A 394 -8.60 29.69 0.85
C GLN A 394 -7.11 29.78 0.57
N TRP A 395 -6.42 28.65 0.52
CA TRP A 395 -4.98 28.59 0.30
C TRP A 395 -4.52 29.38 -0.93
N LEU A 396 -5.27 29.30 -2.04
CA LEU A 396 -4.94 30.02 -3.28
C LEU A 396 -4.89 31.54 -3.06
N MET A 397 -5.83 32.09 -2.30
CA MET A 397 -5.92 33.52 -2.01
C MET A 397 -4.86 33.96 -0.99
N ASP A 398 -4.63 33.13 0.03
CA ASP A 398 -3.76 33.46 1.16
C ASP A 398 -2.27 33.28 0.83
N LYS A 399 -1.93 32.21 0.11
CA LYS A 399 -0.55 31.71 -0.04
C LYS A 399 -0.15 31.43 -1.50
N GLY A 400 -1.10 31.40 -2.44
CA GLY A 400 -0.82 31.05 -3.84
C GLY A 400 0.25 31.94 -4.49
N ALA A 401 0.16 33.27 -4.28
CA ALA A 401 1.13 34.23 -4.85
C ALA A 401 2.55 34.03 -4.30
N SER A 402 2.70 33.78 -3.00
CA SER A 402 4.03 33.59 -2.39
C SER A 402 4.67 32.27 -2.82
N VAL A 403 3.89 31.22 -3.03
CA VAL A 403 4.40 29.96 -3.61
C VAL A 403 4.72 30.10 -5.10
N GLN A 404 3.96 30.90 -5.84
CA GLN A 404 4.33 31.27 -7.21
C GLN A 404 5.68 32.00 -7.27
N ASP A 405 5.97 32.89 -6.31
CA ASP A 405 7.29 33.54 -6.20
C ASP A 405 8.42 32.50 -6.01
N VAL A 406 8.21 31.49 -5.17
CA VAL A 406 9.17 30.38 -4.98
C VAL A 406 9.44 29.65 -6.29
N ILE A 407 8.38 29.25 -7.00
CA ILE A 407 8.49 28.50 -8.26
C ILE A 407 9.19 29.35 -9.32
N SER A 408 8.79 30.61 -9.44
CA SER A 408 9.36 31.58 -10.38
C SER A 408 10.86 31.78 -10.10
N PHE A 409 11.24 31.94 -8.83
CA PHE A 409 12.63 32.09 -8.41
C PHE A 409 13.46 30.84 -8.77
N LEU A 410 12.97 29.65 -8.42
CA LEU A 410 13.68 28.39 -8.70
C LEU A 410 13.83 28.16 -10.20
N CYS A 411 12.84 28.49 -11.02
CA CYS A 411 12.86 28.26 -12.47
C CYS A 411 13.69 29.27 -13.26
N ARG A 412 14.29 30.28 -12.62
CA ARG A 412 15.17 31.22 -13.30
C ARG A 412 16.46 30.54 -13.75
N LYS A 413 16.95 30.92 -14.93
CA LYS A 413 18.17 30.35 -15.54
C LYS A 413 19.43 30.57 -14.71
N ASP A 414 19.49 31.65 -13.94
CA ASP A 414 20.58 32.00 -13.02
C ASP A 414 20.50 31.26 -11.68
N VAL A 415 19.40 30.54 -11.40
CA VAL A 415 19.21 29.73 -10.19
C VAL A 415 19.27 28.24 -10.53
N LEU A 416 18.34 27.74 -11.35
CA LEU A 416 18.35 26.37 -11.87
C LEU A 416 18.38 26.38 -13.39
N PRO A 417 19.43 25.81 -14.03
CA PRO A 417 19.49 25.74 -15.49
C PRO A 417 18.35 24.88 -16.03
N ASN A 418 17.53 25.47 -16.91
CA ASN A 418 16.41 24.79 -17.55
C ASN A 418 16.89 23.48 -18.22
N LYS A 419 16.08 22.41 -18.13
CA LYS A 419 16.38 21.02 -18.52
C LYS A 419 17.44 20.30 -17.69
N ARG A 420 18.18 20.95 -16.79
CA ARG A 420 19.19 20.31 -15.91
C ARG A 420 18.67 19.96 -14.52
N PHE A 421 17.39 20.21 -14.23
CA PHE A 421 16.77 19.78 -12.98
C PHE A 421 15.43 19.07 -13.22
N LEU A 422 15.02 18.25 -12.26
CA LEU A 422 13.76 17.51 -12.28
C LEU A 422 12.87 17.94 -11.11
N VAL A 423 11.59 18.21 -11.38
CA VAL A 423 10.57 18.45 -10.36
C VAL A 423 9.83 17.14 -10.10
N VAL A 424 9.87 16.68 -8.86
CA VAL A 424 9.23 15.42 -8.43
C VAL A 424 8.04 15.75 -7.53
N PHE A 425 6.84 15.52 -8.03
CA PHE A 425 5.62 15.53 -7.22
C PHE A 425 5.48 14.19 -6.50
N LEU A 426 5.86 14.16 -5.23
CA LEU A 426 5.72 13.01 -4.35
C LEU A 426 4.40 13.12 -3.57
N LEU A 427 3.36 12.45 -4.07
CA LEU A 427 2.02 12.46 -3.49
C LEU A 427 1.93 11.41 -2.39
N LEU A 428 2.18 11.84 -1.14
CA LEU A 428 2.13 10.98 0.05
C LEU A 428 0.71 10.80 0.60
N SER A 429 -0.21 11.70 0.27
CA SER A 429 -1.65 11.58 0.48
C SER A 429 -2.42 11.82 -0.81
N THR A 430 -3.61 11.22 -0.92
CA THR A 430 -4.47 11.38 -2.10
C THR A 430 -4.95 12.83 -2.24
N VAL A 431 -4.79 13.37 -3.45
CA VAL A 431 -5.34 14.68 -3.84
C VAL A 431 -6.65 14.43 -4.59
N SER A 432 -7.76 14.93 -4.07
CA SER A 432 -9.11 14.68 -4.58
C SER A 432 -9.89 15.93 -4.96
N GLU A 433 -9.29 17.11 -4.80
CA GLU A 433 -10.00 18.38 -4.88
C GLU A 433 -9.36 19.30 -5.92
N MET A 434 -10.19 19.97 -6.73
CA MET A 434 -9.71 20.83 -7.82
C MET A 434 -8.96 22.08 -7.33
N MET A 435 -9.33 22.59 -6.15
CA MET A 435 -8.70 23.74 -5.51
C MET A 435 -7.51 23.33 -4.62
N ASP A 436 -7.09 22.06 -4.67
CA ASP A 436 -5.96 21.59 -3.86
C ASP A 436 -4.67 22.36 -4.22
N PRO A 437 -3.88 22.80 -3.22
CA PRO A 437 -2.64 23.53 -3.45
C PRO A 437 -1.65 22.86 -4.41
N LEU A 438 -1.61 21.52 -4.44
CA LEU A 438 -0.72 20.78 -5.33
C LEU A 438 -1.14 20.88 -6.79
N VAL A 439 -2.45 20.95 -7.07
CA VAL A 439 -2.99 21.11 -8.43
C VAL A 439 -2.56 22.46 -9.00
N GLU A 440 -2.68 23.52 -8.20
CA GLU A 440 -2.21 24.85 -8.60
C GLU A 440 -0.68 24.88 -8.78
N THR A 441 0.06 24.32 -7.84
CA THR A 441 1.53 24.24 -7.89
C THR A 441 2.00 23.50 -9.14
N PHE A 442 1.33 22.41 -9.52
CA PHE A 442 1.60 21.70 -10.77
C PHE A 442 1.36 22.57 -12.00
N SER A 443 0.24 23.28 -12.05
CA SER A 443 -0.07 24.22 -13.13
C SER A 443 1.02 25.29 -13.27
N THR A 444 1.46 25.88 -12.15
CA THR A 444 2.51 26.91 -12.15
C THR A 444 3.85 26.37 -12.63
N PHE A 445 4.28 25.19 -12.17
CA PHE A 445 5.49 24.55 -12.71
C PHE A 445 5.38 24.26 -14.22
N CYS A 446 4.22 23.80 -14.70
CA CYS A 446 4.02 23.57 -16.13
C CYS A 446 4.17 24.85 -16.96
N GLN A 447 3.67 25.98 -16.45
CA GLN A 447 3.78 27.28 -17.09
C GLN A 447 5.24 27.76 -17.15
N GLU A 448 5.95 27.73 -16.02
CA GLU A 448 7.35 28.16 -15.91
C GLU A 448 8.30 27.27 -16.74
N LEU A 449 8.09 25.94 -16.71
CA LEU A 449 8.88 24.97 -17.46
C LEU A 449 8.48 24.87 -18.94
N ARG A 450 7.33 25.44 -19.32
CA ARG A 450 6.73 25.36 -20.66
C ARG A 450 6.51 23.91 -21.13
N GLY A 451 6.08 23.05 -20.21
CA GLY A 451 5.79 21.64 -20.49
C GLY A 451 5.96 20.74 -19.27
N THR A 452 5.73 19.44 -19.47
CA THR A 452 5.80 18.42 -18.42
C THR A 452 7.06 17.54 -18.49
N GLU A 453 7.98 17.88 -19.39
CA GLU A 453 9.18 17.08 -19.68
C GLU A 453 10.12 16.93 -18.48
N GLN A 454 10.14 17.93 -17.60
CA GLN A 454 10.94 17.97 -16.37
C GLN A 454 10.11 17.64 -15.12
N ILE A 455 8.91 17.05 -15.27
CA ILE A 455 8.04 16.69 -14.15
C ILE A 455 7.90 15.17 -14.05
N LEU A 456 8.02 14.65 -12.83
CA LEU A 456 7.78 13.26 -12.46
C LEU A 456 6.78 13.26 -11.29
N CYS A 457 5.66 12.55 -11.42
CA CYS A 457 4.70 12.36 -10.34
C CYS A 457 4.84 10.94 -9.77
N ILE A 458 4.83 10.79 -8.45
CA ILE A 458 4.92 9.51 -7.75
C ILE A 458 3.78 9.44 -6.73
N CYS A 459 2.99 8.38 -6.79
CA CYS A 459 2.05 7.95 -5.77
C CYS A 459 2.16 6.43 -5.60
N ASP A 460 1.51 5.85 -4.59
CA ASP A 460 1.67 4.43 -4.23
C ASP A 460 0.42 3.58 -4.51
N ASN A 461 -0.60 4.16 -5.14
CA ASN A 461 -1.85 3.48 -5.45
C ASN A 461 -2.59 4.05 -6.67
N GLU A 462 -3.37 3.17 -7.32
CA GLU A 462 -4.10 3.44 -8.57
C GLU A 462 -5.25 4.46 -8.38
N ASN A 463 -5.86 4.50 -7.20
CA ASN A 463 -6.92 5.46 -6.89
C ASN A 463 -6.36 6.90 -6.83
N ALA A 464 -5.23 7.09 -6.13
CA ALA A 464 -4.55 8.37 -6.06
C ALA A 464 -4.05 8.82 -7.44
N PHE A 465 -3.52 7.90 -8.25
CA PHE A 465 -3.16 8.18 -9.64
C PHE A 465 -4.34 8.65 -10.50
N THR A 466 -5.45 7.92 -10.43
CA THR A 466 -6.65 8.24 -11.21
C THR A 466 -7.22 9.59 -10.81
N SER A 467 -7.31 9.85 -9.50
CA SER A 467 -7.73 11.15 -8.97
C SER A 467 -6.82 12.28 -9.44
N TRP A 468 -5.50 12.13 -9.26
CA TRP A 468 -4.51 13.12 -9.66
C TRP A 468 -4.54 13.42 -11.16
N THR A 469 -4.54 12.39 -12.00
CA THR A 469 -4.57 12.56 -13.46
C THR A 469 -5.84 13.25 -13.94
N ASN A 470 -7.00 12.87 -13.40
CA ASN A 470 -8.27 13.51 -13.75
C ASN A 470 -8.29 15.00 -13.35
N LEU A 471 -7.76 15.34 -12.16
CA LEU A 471 -7.68 16.73 -11.71
C LEU A 471 -6.74 17.57 -12.60
N ILE A 472 -5.58 17.03 -12.95
CA ILE A 472 -4.63 17.74 -13.84
C ILE A 472 -5.17 17.85 -15.26
N GLU A 473 -5.83 16.82 -15.79
CA GLU A 473 -6.47 16.87 -17.11
C GLU A 473 -7.61 17.90 -17.12
N ALA A 474 -8.43 17.95 -16.06
CA ALA A 474 -9.49 18.93 -15.93
C ALA A 474 -8.97 20.37 -15.76
N ARG A 475 -7.90 20.58 -15.00
CA ARG A 475 -7.34 21.93 -14.72
C ARG A 475 -6.49 22.46 -15.87
N CYS A 476 -5.63 21.61 -16.44
CA CYS A 476 -4.59 22.02 -17.37
C CYS A 476 -4.85 21.57 -18.81
N GLY A 477 -5.76 20.60 -19.05
CA GLY A 477 -5.96 19.99 -20.36
C GLY A 477 -4.78 19.11 -20.80
N ILE A 478 -3.94 18.64 -19.85
CA ILE A 478 -2.71 17.90 -20.13
C ILE A 478 -2.82 16.47 -19.63
N LYS A 479 -2.46 15.51 -20.48
CA LYS A 479 -2.33 14.10 -20.10
C LYS A 479 -0.95 13.82 -19.51
N ILE A 480 -0.92 13.48 -18.22
CA ILE A 480 0.33 13.25 -17.47
C ILE A 480 0.57 11.77 -17.14
N SER A 481 -0.23 10.83 -17.65
CA SER A 481 -0.11 9.40 -17.32
C SER A 481 1.29 8.82 -17.59
N GLY A 482 1.94 9.29 -18.67
CA GLY A 482 3.33 8.92 -18.99
C GLY A 482 4.38 9.48 -18.03
N ARG A 483 3.99 10.41 -17.15
CA ARG A 483 4.81 11.08 -16.14
C ARG A 483 4.56 10.61 -14.72
N CYS A 484 3.64 9.67 -14.51
CA CYS A 484 3.31 9.17 -13.18
C CYS A 484 3.97 7.81 -12.90
N ILE A 485 4.27 7.53 -11.63
CA ILE A 485 4.60 6.20 -11.10
C ILE A 485 3.59 5.93 -9.99
N TYR A 486 2.84 4.83 -10.08
CA TYR A 486 1.71 4.51 -9.19
C TYR A 486 1.48 3.01 -8.95
N GLU A 487 2.11 2.14 -9.73
CA GLU A 487 2.02 0.68 -9.54
C GLU A 487 3.05 0.17 -8.54
N LEU A 488 4.09 0.96 -8.26
CA LEU A 488 5.16 0.62 -7.32
C LEU A 488 4.78 1.06 -5.91
N SER A 489 5.08 0.23 -4.90
CA SER A 489 5.07 0.65 -3.51
C SER A 489 6.12 1.74 -3.25
N LEU A 490 5.99 2.50 -2.15
CA LEU A 490 7.05 3.45 -1.77
C LEU A 490 8.38 2.74 -1.50
N ALA A 491 8.36 1.52 -0.95
CA ALA A 491 9.56 0.73 -0.71
C ALA A 491 10.24 0.31 -2.02
N GLU A 492 9.47 -0.03 -3.06
CA GLU A 492 9.96 -0.29 -4.41
C GLU A 492 10.52 0.98 -5.07
N VAL A 493 9.86 2.13 -4.92
CA VAL A 493 10.37 3.43 -5.41
C VAL A 493 11.73 3.72 -4.75
N ASN A 494 11.79 3.59 -3.42
CA ASN A 494 12.99 3.82 -2.62
C ASN A 494 14.14 2.91 -3.03
N GLY A 495 13.92 1.60 -3.07
CA GLY A 495 14.93 0.63 -3.45
C GLY A 495 15.39 0.82 -4.89
N THR A 496 14.48 1.14 -5.81
CA THR A 496 14.81 1.42 -7.21
C THR A 496 15.73 2.64 -7.32
N ILE A 497 15.36 3.78 -6.72
CA ILE A 497 16.16 5.01 -6.76
C ILE A 497 17.53 4.81 -6.09
N LEU A 498 17.56 4.20 -4.90
CA LEU A 498 18.81 3.96 -4.18
C LEU A 498 19.75 3.02 -4.96
N SER A 499 19.21 2.04 -5.70
CA SER A 499 20.00 1.17 -6.57
C SER A 499 20.67 1.89 -7.75
N LEU A 500 20.28 3.13 -8.07
CA LEU A 500 20.89 3.88 -9.17
C LEU A 500 22.16 4.61 -8.74
N LEU A 501 22.42 4.74 -7.45
CA LEU A 501 23.64 5.36 -6.90
C LEU A 501 24.74 4.33 -6.67
N SER A 502 25.94 4.60 -7.20
CA SER A 502 27.08 3.69 -7.11
C SER A 502 27.45 3.34 -5.66
N LYS A 503 27.48 4.34 -4.76
CA LYS A 503 27.74 4.16 -3.32
C LYS A 503 26.78 3.15 -2.69
N ASN A 504 25.49 3.30 -2.96
CA ASN A 504 24.44 2.46 -2.38
C ASN A 504 24.41 1.06 -3.01
N ARG A 505 24.66 0.94 -4.33
CA ARG A 505 24.85 -0.37 -4.99
C ARG A 505 25.96 -1.21 -4.35
N ARG A 506 27.00 -0.58 -3.81
CA ARG A 506 28.09 -1.30 -3.13
C ARG A 506 27.80 -1.60 -1.66
N ALA A 507 27.07 -0.71 -0.99
CA ALA A 507 26.84 -0.79 0.47
C ALA A 507 25.58 -1.59 0.86
N SER A 508 24.61 -1.70 -0.04
CA SER A 508 23.30 -2.32 0.19
C SER A 508 23.07 -3.48 -0.76
N ARG A 509 22.13 -4.36 -0.42
CA ARG A 509 21.73 -5.52 -1.23
C ARG A 509 20.28 -5.32 -1.68
N PHE A 510 19.99 -5.62 -2.95
CA PHE A 510 18.69 -5.37 -3.54
C PHE A 510 18.06 -6.65 -4.13
N LEU A 511 16.76 -6.83 -3.88
CA LEU A 511 15.94 -7.89 -4.48
C LEU A 511 15.10 -7.34 -5.63
N PRO A 512 14.77 -8.17 -6.64
CA PRO A 512 13.84 -7.78 -7.69
C PRO A 512 12.37 -7.81 -7.20
N CYS A 513 11.56 -6.86 -7.70
CA CYS A 513 10.11 -6.80 -7.47
C CYS A 513 9.26 -6.77 -8.76
N GLY A 514 9.89 -6.97 -9.93
CA GLY A 514 9.19 -7.06 -11.22
C GLY A 514 9.21 -5.72 -11.96
N GLY A 515 9.05 -5.73 -13.28
CA GLY A 515 9.03 -4.49 -14.07
C GLY A 515 10.28 -3.60 -13.96
N GLY A 516 11.41 -4.17 -13.54
CA GLY A 516 12.66 -3.47 -13.25
C GLY A 516 12.71 -2.74 -11.90
N SER A 517 11.70 -2.88 -11.03
CA SER A 517 11.71 -2.33 -9.67
C SER A 517 12.56 -3.20 -8.74
N LYS A 518 13.07 -2.57 -7.68
CA LYS A 518 13.93 -3.21 -6.69
C LYS A 518 13.57 -2.75 -5.28
N VAL A 519 13.82 -3.62 -4.30
CA VAL A 519 13.66 -3.33 -2.87
C VAL A 519 14.95 -3.66 -2.12
N ILE A 520 15.18 -2.99 -1.00
CA ILE A 520 16.37 -3.22 -0.16
C ILE A 520 16.15 -4.47 0.68
N LEU A 521 17.07 -5.44 0.59
CA LEU A 521 17.13 -6.54 1.54
C LEU A 521 17.79 -6.05 2.83
N GLU A 522 16.99 -5.81 3.86
CA GLU A 522 17.52 -5.37 5.15
C GLU A 522 18.35 -6.46 5.83
N LYS A 523 19.48 -6.07 6.44
CA LYS A 523 20.38 -7.00 7.15
C LYS A 523 19.68 -7.84 8.21
N LYS A 524 18.67 -7.29 8.89
CA LYS A 524 17.89 -8.01 9.90
C LYS A 524 17.10 -9.16 9.27
N VAL A 525 16.48 -8.91 8.12
CA VAL A 525 15.72 -9.92 7.39
C VAL A 525 16.65 -10.94 6.75
N GLU A 526 17.74 -10.50 6.14
CA GLU A 526 18.77 -11.40 5.57
C GLU A 526 19.32 -12.38 6.61
N ARG A 527 19.61 -11.92 7.84
CA ARG A 527 20.04 -12.78 8.95
C ARG A 527 19.01 -13.83 9.37
N SER A 528 17.73 -13.57 9.13
CA SER A 528 16.65 -14.52 9.41
C SER A 528 16.39 -15.51 8.27
N LEU A 529 17.09 -15.36 7.14
CA LEU A 529 17.10 -16.31 6.03
C LEU A 529 18.39 -17.15 6.09
N ASP A 530 18.71 -17.67 7.27
CA ASP A 530 20.00 -18.30 7.54
C ASP A 530 20.20 -19.65 6.83
N THR A 531 19.12 -20.36 6.47
CA THR A 531 19.18 -21.59 5.65
C THR A 531 19.40 -21.31 4.17
N LEU A 532 19.20 -20.07 3.72
CA LEU A 532 19.25 -19.66 2.32
C LEU A 532 20.46 -18.76 2.02
N ASP A 533 21.16 -19.00 0.92
CA ASP A 533 22.09 -18.05 0.31
C ASP A 533 21.36 -17.26 -0.77
N VAL A 534 20.91 -16.05 -0.43
CA VAL A 534 20.07 -15.22 -1.30
C VAL A 534 20.93 -14.47 -2.32
N LEU A 535 20.65 -14.66 -3.60
CA LEU A 535 21.34 -14.01 -4.71
C LEU A 535 20.64 -12.69 -5.08
N CYS A 536 21.23 -11.57 -4.66
CA CYS A 536 20.73 -10.22 -4.97
C CYS A 536 21.11 -9.75 -6.38
N VAL A 537 20.36 -8.77 -6.90
CA VAL A 537 20.56 -8.24 -8.27
C VAL A 537 21.96 -7.65 -8.49
N ASN A 538 22.50 -7.02 -7.44
CA ASN A 538 23.78 -6.33 -7.39
C ASN A 538 24.89 -7.18 -6.73
N GLN A 539 24.72 -8.51 -6.70
CA GLN A 539 25.74 -9.42 -6.19
C GLN A 539 27.09 -9.14 -6.87
N CYS A 540 28.17 -9.14 -6.08
CA CYS A 540 29.55 -8.85 -6.49
C CYS A 540 29.87 -7.39 -6.87
N GLU A 541 28.91 -6.46 -6.91
CA GLU A 541 29.20 -5.06 -7.25
C GLU A 541 30.03 -4.31 -6.18
N GLY A 542 30.10 -4.83 -4.95
CA GLY A 542 30.86 -4.25 -3.84
C GLY A 542 32.38 -4.22 -4.06
N GLY A 543 32.91 -5.06 -4.96
CA GLY A 543 34.30 -5.11 -5.39
C GLY A 543 35.31 -5.26 -4.25
N ASN A 544 35.78 -6.49 -3.97
CA ASN A 544 36.85 -6.68 -3.00
C ASN A 544 37.59 -8.01 -3.12
N GLU A 545 37.54 -8.65 -4.30
CA GLU A 545 38.10 -9.98 -4.48
C GLU A 545 39.14 -10.02 -5.58
N ASP A 546 40.18 -10.82 -5.38
CA ASP A 546 41.24 -11.03 -6.36
C ASP A 546 40.72 -11.89 -7.52
N LYS A 547 40.43 -11.22 -8.64
CA LYS A 547 39.98 -11.88 -9.88
C LYS A 547 40.88 -13.03 -10.29
N PHE A 548 42.21 -12.85 -10.24
CA PHE A 548 43.14 -13.88 -10.72
C PHE A 548 43.10 -15.11 -9.83
N ALA A 549 43.10 -14.92 -8.50
CA ALA A 549 43.01 -16.03 -7.56
C ALA A 549 41.69 -16.81 -7.69
N ILE A 550 40.57 -16.10 -7.90
CA ILE A 550 39.24 -16.71 -8.07
C ILE A 550 39.13 -17.50 -9.38
N GLU A 551 39.65 -16.94 -10.47
CA GLU A 551 39.66 -17.62 -11.77
C GLU A 551 40.61 -18.82 -11.74
N GLU A 552 41.81 -18.68 -11.20
CA GLU A 552 42.78 -19.77 -11.07
C GLU A 552 42.23 -20.92 -10.23
N ASN A 553 41.61 -20.64 -9.08
CA ASN A 553 40.99 -21.67 -8.25
C ASN A 553 39.92 -22.44 -9.02
N PHE A 554 39.10 -21.76 -9.81
CA PHE A 554 38.09 -22.40 -10.65
C PHE A 554 38.70 -23.27 -11.76
N TYR A 555 39.71 -22.77 -12.49
CA TYR A 555 40.39 -23.55 -13.54
C TYR A 555 41.14 -24.77 -13.00
N ARG A 556 41.58 -24.72 -11.74
CA ARG A 556 42.18 -25.86 -11.03
C ARG A 556 41.16 -26.88 -10.51
N GLY A 557 39.87 -26.70 -10.80
CA GLY A 557 38.78 -27.59 -10.40
C GLY A 557 38.11 -27.25 -9.07
N GLY A 558 38.34 -26.04 -8.54
CA GLY A 558 37.65 -25.53 -7.36
C GLY A 558 36.16 -25.28 -7.58
N LYS A 559 35.39 -25.18 -6.49
CA LYS A 559 33.95 -24.86 -6.56
C LYS A 559 33.73 -23.48 -7.17
N VAL A 560 32.71 -23.37 -8.03
CA VAL A 560 32.31 -22.10 -8.64
C VAL A 560 31.71 -21.16 -7.59
N SER A 561 31.96 -19.86 -7.75
CA SER A 561 31.40 -18.79 -6.92
C SER A 561 30.67 -17.75 -7.77
N TRP A 562 29.87 -16.89 -7.13
CA TRP A 562 29.22 -15.75 -7.81
C TRP A 562 30.21 -14.80 -8.49
N TRP A 563 31.42 -14.67 -7.95
CA TRP A 563 32.49 -13.86 -8.53
C TRP A 563 32.98 -14.38 -9.87
N ASN A 564 32.99 -15.70 -10.08
CA ASN A 564 33.35 -16.27 -11.37
C ASN A 564 32.38 -15.78 -12.46
N PHE A 565 31.07 -15.79 -12.19
CA PHE A 565 30.06 -15.28 -13.12
C PHE A 565 30.16 -13.77 -13.33
N TYR A 566 30.49 -13.01 -12.28
CA TYR A 566 30.69 -11.56 -12.40
C TYR A 566 31.88 -11.19 -13.30
N PHE A 567 33.01 -11.90 -13.19
CA PHE A 567 34.22 -11.56 -13.93
C PHE A 567 34.26 -12.11 -15.37
N SER A 568 33.62 -13.27 -15.59
CA SER A 568 33.86 -14.10 -16.76
C SER A 568 32.58 -14.81 -17.25
N GLU A 569 31.45 -14.09 -17.25
CA GLU A 569 30.14 -14.61 -17.71
C GLU A 569 30.22 -15.31 -19.07
N GLN A 570 30.94 -14.73 -20.04
CA GLN A 570 31.09 -15.30 -21.39
C GLN A 570 31.89 -16.61 -21.42
N LEU A 571 32.80 -16.82 -20.47
CA LEU A 571 33.64 -18.03 -20.41
C LEU A 571 32.93 -19.18 -19.67
N ILE A 572 31.95 -18.85 -18.82
CA ILE A 572 31.24 -19.81 -17.98
C ILE A 572 29.87 -20.17 -18.57
N LYS A 573 29.26 -19.28 -19.36
CA LYS A 573 27.97 -19.52 -20.02
C LYS A 573 28.08 -20.73 -20.96
N ARG A 574 27.17 -21.68 -20.80
CA ARG A 574 27.14 -22.93 -21.57
C ARG A 574 25.99 -22.92 -22.57
N ASN A 575 26.09 -23.76 -23.61
CA ASN A 575 25.13 -23.85 -24.72
C ASN A 575 23.67 -24.11 -24.30
N HIS A 576 23.41 -24.55 -23.06
CA HIS A 576 22.06 -24.87 -22.57
C HIS A 576 21.46 -23.84 -21.60
N THR A 577 22.22 -22.84 -21.14
CA THR A 577 21.71 -21.87 -20.14
C THR A 577 20.49 -21.10 -20.64
N ASP A 578 20.49 -20.70 -21.91
CA ASP A 578 19.38 -19.94 -22.50
C ASP A 578 18.11 -20.79 -22.66
N SER A 579 18.26 -22.06 -23.04
CA SER A 579 17.15 -23.02 -23.13
C SER A 579 16.50 -23.25 -21.76
N ILE A 580 17.32 -23.45 -20.71
CA ILE A 580 16.82 -23.65 -19.34
C ILE A 580 16.09 -22.38 -18.87
N SER A 581 16.68 -21.20 -19.12
CA SER A 581 16.08 -19.92 -18.73
C SER A 581 14.72 -19.69 -19.39
N ASN A 582 14.57 -20.05 -20.67
CA ASN A 582 13.30 -19.96 -21.39
C ASN A 582 12.26 -20.95 -20.83
N ASN A 583 12.65 -22.21 -20.61
CA ASN A 583 11.76 -23.21 -20.02
C ASN A 583 11.25 -22.77 -18.64
N ILE A 584 12.15 -22.26 -17.79
CA ILE A 584 11.82 -21.68 -16.47
C ILE A 584 10.77 -20.58 -16.62
N GLN A 585 10.94 -19.68 -17.59
CA GLN A 585 10.00 -18.60 -17.82
C GLN A 585 8.63 -19.10 -18.33
N ASP A 586 8.61 -20.08 -19.22
CA ASP A 586 7.37 -20.66 -19.75
C ASP A 586 6.58 -21.39 -18.66
N MET A 587 7.27 -22.12 -17.76
CA MET A 587 6.66 -22.78 -16.61
C MET A 587 6.02 -21.80 -15.63
N CYS A 588 6.49 -20.55 -15.53
CA CYS A 588 5.81 -19.53 -14.72
C CYS A 588 4.40 -19.18 -15.24
N SER A 589 4.02 -19.62 -16.44
CA SER A 589 2.65 -19.46 -16.95
C SER A 589 1.69 -20.55 -16.44
N CYS A 590 2.20 -21.58 -15.73
CA CYS A 590 1.38 -22.66 -15.19
C CYS A 590 0.65 -22.25 -13.90
N SER A 591 -0.47 -22.92 -13.60
CA SER A 591 -1.33 -22.63 -12.44
C SER A 591 -0.86 -23.29 -11.13
N GLU A 592 0.26 -24.00 -11.15
CA GLU A 592 0.79 -24.71 -9.99
C GLU A 592 1.48 -23.75 -9.00
N ILE A 593 1.28 -24.02 -7.70
CA ILE A 593 1.83 -23.19 -6.61
C ILE A 593 3.33 -23.37 -6.47
N CYS A 594 3.85 -24.55 -6.78
CA CYS A 594 5.27 -24.88 -6.67
C CYS A 594 5.66 -25.88 -7.76
N ILE A 595 6.46 -25.43 -8.73
CA ILE A 595 6.84 -26.22 -9.91
C ILE A 595 8.27 -26.72 -9.73
N LEU A 596 8.52 -28.00 -10.02
CA LEU A 596 9.83 -28.64 -9.88
C LEU A 596 10.52 -28.79 -11.24
N TYR A 597 11.63 -28.10 -11.45
CA TYR A 597 12.46 -28.27 -12.65
C TYR A 597 13.69 -29.11 -12.37
N ASN A 598 13.78 -30.29 -12.98
CA ASN A 598 14.85 -31.25 -12.76
C ASN A 598 16.03 -31.07 -13.75
N LEU A 599 17.19 -30.64 -13.24
CA LEU A 599 18.43 -30.60 -14.02
C LEU A 599 19.23 -31.90 -13.85
N ILE A 600 19.01 -32.87 -14.75
CA ILE A 600 19.70 -34.16 -14.75
C ILE A 600 21.04 -34.04 -15.48
N HIS A 601 22.13 -34.45 -14.83
CA HIS A 601 23.46 -34.31 -15.42
C HIS A 601 24.43 -35.41 -14.96
N ALA A 602 25.42 -35.74 -15.79
CA ALA A 602 26.49 -36.66 -15.44
C ALA A 602 27.43 -36.06 -14.36
N PRO A 603 28.04 -36.86 -13.48
CA PRO A 603 29.05 -36.37 -12.55
C PRO A 603 30.20 -35.65 -13.29
N GLY A 604 30.71 -34.56 -12.73
CA GLY A 604 31.83 -33.82 -13.31
C GLY A 604 31.51 -32.99 -14.57
N CYS A 605 30.31 -33.11 -15.17
CA CYS A 605 29.96 -32.28 -16.33
C CYS A 605 29.63 -30.82 -15.96
N GLY A 606 29.64 -30.46 -14.67
CA GLY A 606 29.43 -29.11 -14.16
C GLY A 606 27.96 -28.66 -14.04
N GLY A 607 27.04 -29.58 -13.70
CA GLY A 607 25.64 -29.25 -13.49
C GLY A 607 25.41 -28.12 -12.46
N THR A 608 26.15 -28.10 -11.35
CA THR A 608 26.12 -27.00 -10.37
C THR A 608 26.44 -25.66 -11.03
N THR A 609 27.48 -25.61 -11.87
CA THR A 609 27.85 -24.39 -12.61
C THR A 609 26.74 -23.95 -13.55
N LEU A 610 26.05 -24.89 -14.22
CA LEU A 610 24.93 -24.59 -15.10
C LEU A 610 23.71 -24.05 -14.33
N ALA A 611 23.37 -24.65 -13.18
CA ALA A 611 22.29 -24.20 -12.32
C ALA A 611 22.58 -22.79 -11.75
N MET A 612 23.78 -22.56 -11.21
CA MET A 612 24.20 -21.24 -10.73
C MET A 612 24.25 -20.21 -11.87
N CYS A 613 24.69 -20.59 -13.08
CA CYS A 613 24.64 -19.71 -14.26
C CYS A 613 23.21 -19.27 -14.60
N THR A 614 22.25 -20.20 -14.43
CA THR A 614 20.84 -19.92 -14.65
C THR A 614 20.29 -18.96 -13.60
N LEU A 615 20.57 -19.20 -12.31
CA LEU A 615 20.21 -18.27 -11.23
C LEU A 615 20.82 -16.89 -11.44
N TRP A 616 22.08 -16.83 -11.85
CA TRP A 616 22.78 -15.59 -12.17
C TRP A 616 22.06 -14.81 -13.28
N SER A 617 21.73 -15.48 -14.38
CA SER A 617 21.05 -14.87 -15.54
C SER A 617 19.64 -14.37 -15.19
N LEU A 618 18.95 -15.09 -14.30
CA LEU A 618 17.55 -14.83 -13.92
C LEU A 618 17.37 -13.91 -12.71
N ARG A 619 18.45 -13.54 -11.99
CA ARG A 619 18.39 -12.76 -10.74
C ARG A 619 17.66 -11.42 -10.81
N HIS A 620 17.55 -10.82 -12.00
CA HIS A 620 16.83 -9.56 -12.20
C HIS A 620 15.31 -9.75 -12.35
N ARG A 621 14.87 -11.00 -12.54
CA ARG A 621 13.48 -11.39 -12.81
C ARG A 621 12.89 -12.25 -11.71
N PHE A 622 13.72 -12.98 -10.98
CA PHE A 622 13.34 -13.92 -9.93
C PHE A 622 14.09 -13.59 -8.63
N ARG A 623 13.45 -13.85 -7.49
CA ARG A 623 14.15 -13.84 -6.20
C ARG A 623 14.93 -15.16 -6.08
N CYS A 624 16.21 -15.14 -6.43
CA CYS A 624 17.03 -16.33 -6.48
C CYS A 624 17.64 -16.66 -5.10
N ALA A 625 17.67 -17.93 -4.73
CA ALA A 625 18.35 -18.41 -3.53
C ALA A 625 18.93 -19.82 -3.72
N VAL A 626 19.97 -20.15 -2.97
CA VAL A 626 20.54 -21.52 -2.88
C VAL A 626 20.34 -22.06 -1.48
N LEU A 627 19.91 -23.31 -1.34
CA LEU A 627 19.86 -23.99 -0.05
C LEU A 627 21.28 -24.27 0.46
N LYS A 628 21.62 -23.80 1.67
CA LYS A 628 22.99 -23.94 2.21
C LYS A 628 23.30 -25.35 2.74
N ASP A 629 22.33 -25.98 3.40
CA ASP A 629 22.50 -27.30 4.02
C ASP A 629 21.30 -28.19 3.70
N ASN A 630 21.57 -29.34 3.10
CA ASN A 630 20.57 -30.34 2.74
C ASN A 630 19.99 -31.08 3.95
N ASN A 631 20.58 -30.92 5.13
CA ASN A 631 20.10 -31.45 6.40
C ASN A 631 19.35 -30.42 7.25
N ALA A 632 19.17 -29.20 6.76
CA ALA A 632 18.35 -28.19 7.44
C ALA A 632 16.91 -28.69 7.62
N ASP A 633 16.25 -28.19 8.67
CA ASP A 633 14.84 -28.50 8.90
C ASP A 633 13.98 -27.95 7.74
N PHE A 634 13.33 -28.82 6.98
CA PHE A 634 12.51 -28.43 5.83
C PHE A 634 11.30 -27.58 6.22
N ALA A 635 10.81 -27.68 7.46
CA ALA A 635 9.80 -26.76 7.93
C ALA A 635 10.36 -25.34 7.98
N GLU A 636 11.55 -25.16 8.55
CA GLU A 636 12.24 -23.86 8.62
C GLU A 636 12.62 -23.33 7.22
N VAL A 637 13.17 -24.19 6.35
CA VAL A 637 13.48 -23.82 4.96
C VAL A 637 12.23 -23.33 4.25
N ALA A 638 11.10 -24.04 4.41
CA ALA A 638 9.85 -23.63 3.81
C ALA A 638 9.34 -22.28 4.36
N ASP A 639 9.52 -22.00 5.67
CA ASP A 639 9.20 -20.66 6.22
C ASP A 639 10.06 -19.57 5.58
N GLN A 640 11.36 -19.80 5.44
CA GLN A 640 12.29 -18.82 4.88
C GLN A 640 12.04 -18.58 3.38
N VAL A 641 11.70 -19.61 2.62
CA VAL A 641 11.32 -19.49 1.20
C VAL A 641 10.05 -18.66 1.05
N VAL A 642 9.01 -18.95 1.85
CA VAL A 642 7.76 -18.17 1.84
C VAL A 642 8.00 -16.73 2.30
N LYS A 643 8.88 -16.53 3.30
CA LYS A 643 9.29 -15.20 3.74
C LYS A 643 9.99 -14.42 2.63
N LEU A 644 10.87 -15.06 1.86
CA LEU A 644 11.54 -14.43 0.71
C LEU A 644 10.54 -14.12 -0.41
N LEU A 645 9.55 -14.99 -0.65
CA LEU A 645 8.47 -14.78 -1.62
C LEU A 645 7.60 -13.59 -1.24
N MET A 646 7.25 -13.47 0.04
CA MET A 646 6.37 -12.42 0.58
C MET A 646 7.11 -11.14 0.99
N PHE A 647 8.43 -11.08 0.81
CA PHE A 647 9.20 -9.90 1.21
C PHE A 647 8.65 -8.63 0.56
N ASP A 648 8.34 -7.62 1.39
CA ASP A 648 7.73 -6.33 1.03
C ASP A 648 6.32 -6.42 0.40
N HIS A 649 5.66 -7.58 0.53
CA HIS A 649 4.31 -7.85 0.04
C HIS A 649 3.49 -8.54 1.13
N GLU A 650 3.10 -7.78 2.16
CA GLU A 650 2.28 -8.34 3.26
C GLU A 650 0.80 -8.50 2.86
N GLU A 651 0.29 -7.73 1.89
CA GLU A 651 -1.15 -7.67 1.57
C GLU A 651 -1.50 -7.89 0.07
N LYS A 652 -0.52 -7.83 -0.83
CA LYS A 652 -0.72 -8.06 -2.28
C LYS A 652 -0.08 -9.37 -2.71
N LEU A 653 -0.60 -9.96 -3.79
CA LEU A 653 0.03 -11.12 -4.43
C LEU A 653 1.50 -10.81 -4.77
N PRO A 654 2.44 -11.73 -4.47
CA PRO A 654 3.84 -11.51 -4.77
C PRO A 654 4.01 -11.36 -6.28
N GLN A 655 4.59 -10.23 -6.71
CA GLN A 655 4.80 -9.95 -8.13
C GLN A 655 5.97 -10.75 -8.72
N VAL A 656 6.84 -11.30 -7.87
CA VAL A 656 8.05 -12.00 -8.28
C VAL A 656 8.16 -13.37 -7.61
N PRO A 657 8.23 -14.46 -8.40
CA PRO A 657 8.45 -15.80 -7.86
C PRO A 657 9.87 -15.97 -7.28
N VAL A 658 9.99 -16.90 -6.33
CA VAL A 658 11.27 -17.37 -5.82
C VAL A 658 11.80 -18.48 -6.73
N LEU A 659 13.10 -18.40 -7.05
CA LEU A 659 13.86 -19.43 -7.74
C LEU A 659 14.83 -20.06 -6.75
N LEU A 660 14.46 -21.22 -6.20
CA LEU A 660 15.29 -21.94 -5.23
C LEU A 660 16.11 -23.02 -5.94
N MET A 661 17.44 -22.96 -5.79
CA MET A 661 18.36 -24.03 -6.21
C MET A 661 18.65 -24.95 -5.03
N ILE A 662 18.44 -26.25 -5.25
CA ILE A 662 18.80 -27.32 -4.32
C ILE A 662 19.97 -28.09 -4.94
N ASP A 663 21.13 -28.10 -4.28
CA ASP A 663 22.37 -28.70 -4.80
C ASP A 663 22.67 -30.03 -4.10
N ASP A 664 23.20 -31.05 -4.79
CA ASP A 664 23.63 -32.34 -4.20
C ASP A 664 22.56 -33.09 -3.38
N PHE A 665 21.30 -33.12 -3.84
CA PHE A 665 20.25 -33.97 -3.27
C PHE A 665 20.22 -35.34 -3.95
N ASP A 666 20.57 -36.39 -3.20
CA ASP A 666 20.54 -37.77 -3.71
C ASP A 666 19.20 -38.49 -3.38
N ASP A 667 18.35 -37.94 -2.49
CA ASP A 667 17.04 -38.52 -2.11
C ASP A 667 15.86 -37.64 -2.57
N MET A 668 15.23 -38.02 -3.68
CA MET A 668 14.05 -37.36 -4.26
C MET A 668 12.88 -37.23 -3.28
N ARG A 669 12.75 -38.14 -2.30
CA ARG A 669 11.63 -38.09 -1.34
C ARG A 669 11.74 -36.86 -0.46
N LYS A 670 12.96 -36.45 -0.13
CA LYS A 670 13.20 -35.25 0.68
C LYS A 670 12.84 -33.97 -0.08
N VAL A 671 13.13 -33.89 -1.38
CA VAL A 671 12.72 -32.74 -2.21
C VAL A 671 11.20 -32.66 -2.33
N PHE A 672 10.54 -33.79 -2.52
CA PHE A 672 9.08 -33.85 -2.53
C PHE A 672 8.46 -33.40 -1.19
N VAL A 673 9.05 -33.80 -0.06
CA VAL A 673 8.62 -33.33 1.27
C VAL A 673 8.77 -31.81 1.40
N LEU A 674 9.92 -31.25 0.98
CA LEU A 674 10.13 -29.81 1.00
C LEU A 674 9.13 -29.07 0.11
N GLN A 675 8.90 -29.56 -1.11
CA GLN A 675 7.89 -29.03 -2.04
C GLN A 675 6.50 -29.00 -1.39
N GLN A 676 6.07 -30.11 -0.78
CA GLN A 676 4.78 -30.19 -0.09
C GLN A 676 4.67 -29.21 1.08
N LEU A 677 5.73 -29.06 1.88
CA LEU A 677 5.76 -28.10 2.99
C LEU A 677 5.64 -26.66 2.50
N ILE A 678 6.37 -26.31 1.44
CA ILE A 678 6.30 -25.01 0.79
C ILE A 678 4.88 -24.74 0.27
N GLU A 679 4.27 -25.70 -0.45
CA GLU A 679 2.90 -25.59 -0.94
C GLU A 679 1.88 -25.44 0.19
N GLN A 680 2.02 -26.20 1.27
CA GLN A 680 1.12 -26.11 2.42
C GLN A 680 1.21 -24.75 3.10
N LYS A 681 2.42 -24.19 3.25
CA LYS A 681 2.61 -22.85 3.81
C LYS A 681 2.09 -21.77 2.88
N CYS A 682 2.29 -21.91 1.59
CA CYS A 682 1.72 -21.00 0.61
C CYS A 682 0.20 -21.04 0.60
N LYS A 683 -0.44 -22.22 0.63
CA LYS A 683 -1.91 -22.31 0.74
C LYS A 683 -2.48 -21.68 2.01
N LYS A 684 -1.70 -21.60 3.09
CA LYS A 684 -2.10 -20.92 4.34
C LYS A 684 -1.92 -19.40 4.26
N ASN A 685 -0.86 -18.94 3.60
CA ASN A 685 -0.46 -17.52 3.60
C ASN A 685 -0.86 -16.77 2.32
N LEU A 686 -1.18 -17.48 1.24
CA LEU A 686 -1.36 -16.96 -0.12
C LEU A 686 -2.55 -17.69 -0.78
N LYS A 687 -3.45 -16.92 -1.42
CA LYS A 687 -4.58 -17.50 -2.16
C LYS A 687 -4.18 -18.01 -3.56
N THR A 688 -3.16 -17.39 -4.19
CA THR A 688 -2.59 -17.81 -5.48
C THR A 688 -1.17 -17.25 -5.63
N ALA A 689 -0.12 -17.99 -5.27
CA ALA A 689 1.25 -17.58 -5.59
C ALA A 689 1.98 -18.71 -6.30
N GLN A 690 2.57 -18.38 -7.44
CA GLN A 690 3.42 -19.26 -8.23
C GLN A 690 4.83 -19.27 -7.64
N GLN A 691 5.40 -20.46 -7.48
CA GLN A 691 6.78 -20.67 -7.06
C GLN A 691 7.45 -21.61 -8.03
N LEU A 692 8.74 -21.37 -8.25
CA LEU A 692 9.54 -22.20 -9.12
C LEU A 692 10.68 -22.80 -8.29
N LEU A 693 10.54 -24.08 -8.00
CA LEU A 693 11.59 -24.93 -7.44
C LEU A 693 12.49 -25.39 -8.60
N VAL A 694 13.78 -25.10 -8.53
CA VAL A 694 14.76 -25.70 -9.46
C VAL A 694 15.55 -26.75 -8.69
N GLU A 695 15.29 -28.00 -9.03
CA GLU A 695 15.95 -29.18 -8.48
C GLU A 695 17.11 -29.62 -9.37
N ARG A 696 18.20 -30.00 -8.72
CA ARG A 696 19.35 -30.66 -9.35
C ARG A 696 19.22 -32.17 -9.20
N LYS A 697 19.58 -32.92 -10.25
CA LYS A 697 19.72 -34.37 -10.20
C LYS A 697 21.10 -34.82 -10.73
N LYS A 698 21.77 -35.69 -9.96
CA LYS A 698 22.91 -36.48 -10.44
C LYS A 698 22.39 -37.70 -11.21
N SER A 699 22.95 -38.01 -12.38
CA SER A 699 22.78 -39.36 -12.95
C SER A 699 23.83 -40.31 -12.38
N TYR A 700 23.41 -41.47 -11.88
CA TYR A 700 24.31 -42.61 -11.70
C TYR A 700 24.43 -43.38 -13.02
N ASP A 701 25.55 -44.08 -13.19
CA ASP A 701 25.86 -44.87 -14.39
C ASP A 701 24.74 -45.86 -14.73
N LYS A 702 24.63 -46.15 -16.03
CA LYS A 702 23.69 -47.07 -16.65
C LYS A 702 23.68 -48.42 -15.91
N ASP A 703 22.62 -48.66 -15.14
CA ASP A 703 21.77 -49.85 -15.16
C ASP A 703 20.69 -49.65 -14.09
N GLU A 704 19.42 -49.91 -14.45
CA GLU A 704 18.22 -49.80 -13.60
C GLU A 704 17.60 -48.40 -13.40
N ASP A 705 16.91 -47.89 -14.42
CA ASP A 705 15.50 -47.46 -14.32
C ASP A 705 15.05 -46.75 -15.62
N ASN A 706 14.71 -47.58 -16.61
CA ASN A 706 13.93 -47.16 -17.77
C ASN A 706 12.44 -47.09 -17.37
N ASN A 707 12.00 -45.96 -16.83
CA ASN A 707 10.71 -45.40 -17.22
C ASN A 707 10.50 -43.96 -16.73
N HIS A 708 10.15 -43.12 -17.71
CA HIS A 708 9.69 -41.72 -17.64
C HIS A 708 10.74 -40.59 -17.70
N MET A 709 10.68 -39.92 -18.86
CA MET A 709 11.26 -38.64 -19.29
C MET A 709 12.78 -38.59 -19.48
N SER A 710 13.17 -38.72 -20.75
CA SER A 710 14.51 -38.47 -21.29
C SER A 710 14.49 -37.28 -22.25
N GLU A 711 15.31 -36.26 -21.98
CA GLU A 711 16.02 -35.53 -23.03
C GLU A 711 17.52 -35.70 -22.76
N VAL A 712 18.18 -36.39 -23.68
CA VAL A 712 19.55 -36.87 -23.55
C VAL A 712 20.49 -35.80 -24.11
N CYS A 713 21.37 -35.24 -23.27
CA CYS A 713 22.57 -34.56 -23.73
C CYS A 713 23.60 -35.59 -24.22
N SER A 714 23.55 -35.94 -25.51
CA SER A 714 24.68 -36.52 -26.23
C SER A 714 24.50 -36.34 -27.75
N GLU A 715 25.30 -35.48 -28.39
CA GLU A 715 26.37 -35.89 -29.32
C GLU A 715 27.04 -34.70 -30.04
N LYS A 716 28.37 -34.75 -30.01
CA LYS A 716 29.44 -33.99 -30.72
C LYS A 716 29.80 -32.59 -30.25
#